data_AF-A0A1G6GQZ0-F1
#
_entry.id   AF-A0A1G6GQZ0-F1
#
_cell.length_a   1.000
_cell.length_b   1.000
_cell.length_c   1.000
_cell.angle_alpha   90.00
_cell.angle_beta   90.00
_cell.angle_gamma   90.00
#
_symmetry.space_group_name_H-M   'P 1'
#
loop_
_entity.id
_entity.type
_entity.pdbx_description
1 polymer ?
#
loop_
_entity_poly.entity_id
_entity_poly.type
_entity_poly.pdbx_seq_one_letter_code
_entity_poly.pdbx_strand_id
1 'polypeptide(L)'
;MSKAFKRLLAMIALPCCLAILVPVSVGFADADLLGDEAETAVYGTPELGSNDPLWEKTIEHSIDQSTAPDDPRPNATGTARILWDEDYLYSRVVVEDSDVYTGNGSDHMYDSVEFYVGPGSSGSNQWRVSATGVLSGQNAQGRAAWTELTETGYIVEMRIPKRNLTLEEGPLTFEIYINNSSSKDNDRYEVVSSFGDPDVGFSSDASFSDSLTLIGADEEDKRFSITATSGSGGTLYPNVPGHVQRVEEGEDITFEFIPNSGQVIDTVMVDDVDVSVTEDNTYTIENVSANHRVHATFKNDPGAELLDFIVWNDNFAKGEYTTAVIIDLGEGNAVNSSELTPEMFTVSARDTTLDGTAETFTGMRNISRVYANDEPEVRGYLGMVANSLDYQDGLDSGRYIVVELEFYTETGGVTTLDGSSNSTLQVYDVTQTEEITLTEGSTLENVVFEQSRVVNPILDKFTTHADNSVNRALYLHSNANDEVVQELPLYVYIHGMGRGGTSAETDQKAAMKSANGAVALMQRMGENPEKYASHVLNISYNGISTPDIADVKVVIDDLVASGAVDSNRIYVAGFSWGGMYTNTLLNAYTGFFAAGAPMSPVGGSPDAANNEVHADLAYWMFVNSYDGGSYQTNLENFINENLPEMTNARASLFNSNESFVWPYNQFDQPDQNPPLPDYIAHEVEAAVLYNNVYEAGWDMAPTAGTLDSRYENVFDWMFAQNLEGEDEGESDPEPTEPEHEEPETTDPEPEDPKQTDPEPEEPETTDPEPEDPEQTDPEPEEPESTESDSSEELPATATNHFNMMLIGLAFLIVGLFSTIVIRKKTQKS
;
A
#
# COMPACT_ATOMS: atom_id res chain seq x y z
N MET A 1 -4.78 -66.71 43.73
CA MET A 1 -5.27 -68.03 43.31
C MET A 1 -4.71 -68.35 41.94
N SER A 2 -4.24 -69.58 41.75
CA SER A 2 -4.06 -70.19 40.44
C SER A 2 -5.39 -70.30 39.70
N LYS A 3 -5.34 -70.51 38.39
CA LYS A 3 -6.36 -71.17 37.56
C LYS A 3 -7.71 -70.47 37.47
N ALA A 4 -8.03 -70.11 36.23
CA ALA A 4 -9.18 -70.58 35.47
C ALA A 4 -10.08 -69.44 34.98
N PHE A 5 -9.99 -69.15 33.69
CA PHE A 5 -11.11 -69.19 32.73
C PHE A 5 -10.50 -69.01 31.32
N LYS A 6 -10.34 -70.09 30.53
CA LYS A 6 -11.18 -70.46 29.35
C LYS A 6 -11.39 -69.29 28.37
N ARG A 7 -11.20 -69.37 27.05
CA ARG A 7 -10.81 -70.37 26.03
C ARG A 7 -10.61 -69.56 24.73
N LEU A 8 -9.50 -69.75 24.00
CA LEU A 8 -9.41 -70.20 22.58
C LEU A 8 -9.99 -69.22 21.53
N LEU A 9 -9.23 -68.61 20.61
CA LEU A 9 -8.37 -69.19 19.55
C LEU A 9 -7.15 -68.32 19.22
N ALA A 10 -6.11 -68.97 18.71
CA ALA A 10 -4.82 -68.44 18.27
C ALA A 10 -4.63 -68.64 16.76
N MET A 11 -3.84 -67.77 16.12
CA MET A 11 -2.99 -67.93 14.91
C MET A 11 -2.62 -66.50 14.45
N ILE A 12 -1.39 -66.02 14.21
CA ILE A 12 -0.10 -66.62 13.81
C ILE A 12 1.07 -65.63 14.13
N ALA A 13 2.22 -66.21 14.57
CA ALA A 13 3.65 -65.83 14.43
C ALA A 13 4.26 -64.47 14.94
N LEU A 14 4.86 -64.47 16.16
CA LEU A 14 6.31 -64.57 16.52
C LEU A 14 7.43 -63.99 15.57
N PRO A 15 8.68 -63.69 16.05
CA PRO A 15 9.16 -62.67 17.02
C PRO A 15 10.58 -62.07 16.69
N CYS A 16 11.14 -61.23 17.59
CA CYS A 16 12.52 -61.26 18.17
C CYS A 16 13.03 -59.84 18.45
N CYS A 17 13.14 -59.37 19.70
CA CYS A 17 14.13 -59.67 20.75
C CYS A 17 15.25 -58.61 20.81
N LEU A 18 15.13 -57.76 21.83
CA LEU A 18 16.12 -56.84 22.38
C LEU A 18 17.35 -57.58 22.92
N ALA A 19 18.54 -57.00 22.73
CA ALA A 19 19.73 -57.29 23.52
C ALA A 19 20.48 -55.99 23.85
N ILE A 20 20.75 -55.81 25.15
CA ILE A 20 21.53 -54.72 25.77
C ILE A 20 23.01 -55.10 25.73
N LEU A 21 23.91 -54.15 25.42
CA LEU A 21 25.34 -54.25 25.70
C LEU A 21 25.96 -52.89 26.09
N VAL A 22 26.83 -52.94 27.11
CA VAL A 22 27.64 -51.87 27.75
C VAL A 22 29.01 -51.79 27.06
N PRO A 23 29.74 -50.64 27.06
CA PRO A 23 30.79 -50.38 26.08
C PRO A 23 32.16 -50.96 26.48
N VAL A 24 32.97 -51.27 25.45
CA VAL A 24 34.41 -51.57 25.57
C VAL A 24 35.16 -50.50 24.77
N SER A 25 36.02 -49.75 25.45
CA SER A 25 36.97 -48.83 24.82
C SER A 25 38.12 -49.60 24.20
N VAL A 26 38.32 -49.48 22.88
CA VAL A 26 39.60 -49.69 22.22
C VAL A 26 39.72 -48.60 21.16
N GLY A 27 40.77 -47.77 21.27
CA GLY A 27 40.97 -46.58 20.45
C GLY A 27 41.17 -46.88 18.97
N PHE A 28 40.60 -46.02 18.15
CA PHE A 28 41.01 -45.81 16.76
C PHE A 28 41.67 -44.44 16.67
N ALA A 29 42.86 -44.45 16.09
CA ALA A 29 43.61 -43.28 15.68
C ALA A 29 43.05 -42.76 14.34
N ASP A 30 43.10 -41.43 14.21
CA ASP A 30 43.02 -40.61 12.99
C ASP A 30 41.87 -40.89 12.02
N ALA A 31 40.80 -40.11 12.20
CA ALA A 31 39.88 -39.72 11.13
C ALA A 31 39.86 -38.19 11.02
N ASP A 32 41.05 -37.59 10.83
CA ASP A 32 41.17 -36.32 10.12
C ASP A 32 41.32 -36.67 8.64
N LEU A 33 40.24 -36.54 7.87
CA LEU A 33 40.16 -36.43 6.39
C LEU A 33 38.69 -36.61 5.96
N LEU A 34 37.82 -35.68 6.35
CA LEU A 34 36.65 -35.31 5.55
C LEU A 34 36.98 -33.91 5.05
N GLY A 35 37.31 -33.80 3.76
CA GLY A 35 37.48 -32.49 3.14
C GLY A 35 36.10 -31.87 2.95
N ASP A 36 35.99 -30.57 3.22
CA ASP A 36 34.83 -29.74 2.88
C ASP A 36 34.49 -29.99 1.40
N GLU A 37 33.32 -30.59 1.12
CA GLU A 37 32.75 -30.47 -0.23
C GLU A 37 32.45 -28.99 -0.43
N ALA A 38 32.93 -28.41 -1.52
CA ALA A 38 32.69 -27.01 -1.80
C ALA A 38 31.18 -26.80 -2.02
N GLU A 39 30.62 -25.76 -1.42
CA GLU A 39 29.26 -25.34 -1.66
C GLU A 39 29.11 -24.95 -3.14
N THR A 40 28.32 -25.72 -3.89
CA THR A 40 28.24 -25.60 -5.36
C THR A 40 26.81 -25.53 -5.87
N ALA A 41 26.63 -24.79 -6.97
CA ALA A 41 25.41 -24.83 -7.77
C ALA A 41 25.73 -25.30 -9.19
N VAL A 42 24.96 -26.28 -9.67
CA VAL A 42 25.19 -26.91 -10.98
C VAL A 42 24.44 -26.18 -12.08
N TYR A 43 25.04 -26.06 -13.26
CA TYR A 43 24.39 -25.49 -14.43
C TYR A 43 23.14 -26.29 -14.82
N GLY A 44 22.00 -25.63 -15.01
CA GLY A 44 20.74 -26.25 -15.41
C GLY A 44 19.53 -25.35 -15.23
N THR A 45 18.53 -25.55 -16.09
CA THR A 45 17.25 -24.83 -16.06
C THR A 45 16.13 -25.80 -15.67
N PRO A 46 15.65 -25.79 -14.40
CA PRO A 46 14.58 -26.67 -13.95
C PRO A 46 13.18 -26.18 -14.38
N GLU A 47 12.23 -27.11 -14.53
CA GLU A 47 10.80 -26.78 -14.56
C GLU A 47 10.24 -26.67 -13.13
N LEU A 48 9.83 -25.45 -12.73
CA LEU A 48 9.36 -25.19 -11.38
C LEU A 48 8.03 -25.92 -11.07
N GLY A 49 7.93 -26.49 -9.87
CA GLY A 49 6.73 -27.17 -9.37
C GLY A 49 6.48 -28.57 -9.96
N SER A 50 7.43 -29.10 -10.74
CA SER A 50 7.31 -30.40 -11.41
C SER A 50 8.04 -31.55 -10.69
N ASN A 51 8.73 -31.27 -9.58
CA ASN A 51 9.78 -32.14 -9.02
C ASN A 51 10.86 -32.49 -10.07
N ASP A 52 11.38 -31.48 -10.77
CA ASP A 52 12.33 -31.66 -11.87
C ASP A 52 13.56 -32.51 -11.44
N PRO A 53 13.96 -33.53 -12.23
CA PRO A 53 15.10 -34.39 -11.90
C PRO A 53 16.44 -33.66 -11.81
N LEU A 54 16.58 -32.44 -12.36
CA LEU A 54 17.78 -31.62 -12.20
C LEU A 54 18.06 -31.26 -10.75
N TRP A 55 17.04 -31.16 -9.90
CA TRP A 55 17.25 -30.90 -8.48
C TRP A 55 18.09 -31.99 -7.81
N GLU A 56 18.09 -33.22 -8.30
CA GLU A 56 18.92 -34.32 -7.78
C GLU A 56 20.36 -34.32 -8.34
N LYS A 57 20.68 -33.41 -9.28
CA LYS A 57 22.01 -33.31 -9.92
C LYS A 57 22.95 -32.34 -9.20
N THR A 58 22.41 -31.49 -8.33
CA THR A 58 23.16 -30.55 -7.51
C THR A 58 23.21 -31.05 -6.06
N ILE A 59 24.20 -30.58 -5.28
CA ILE A 59 24.29 -30.96 -3.88
C ILE A 59 23.17 -30.30 -3.06
N GLU A 60 22.90 -30.85 -1.89
CA GLU A 60 21.93 -30.33 -0.95
C GLU A 60 22.66 -29.57 0.15
N HIS A 61 22.26 -28.31 0.37
CA HIS A 61 22.81 -27.41 1.38
C HIS A 61 21.89 -27.39 2.60
N SER A 62 22.46 -27.49 3.81
CA SER A 62 21.68 -27.31 5.03
C SER A 62 21.32 -25.85 5.26
N ILE A 63 20.13 -25.61 5.80
CA ILE A 63 19.70 -24.33 6.37
C ILE A 63 19.37 -24.59 7.85
N ASP A 64 20.38 -24.46 8.71
CA ASP A 64 20.30 -24.87 10.12
C ASP A 64 20.98 -23.88 11.10
N GLN A 65 21.47 -22.74 10.60
CA GLN A 65 22.13 -21.73 11.44
C GLN A 65 21.11 -20.72 11.97
N SER A 66 20.54 -21.01 13.14
CA SER A 66 19.49 -20.20 13.77
C SER A 66 20.02 -18.99 14.56
N THR A 67 19.30 -17.87 14.50
CA THR A 67 19.47 -16.73 15.44
C THR A 67 19.01 -17.05 16.86
N ALA A 68 18.12 -18.04 17.03
CA ALA A 68 17.44 -18.35 18.27
C ALA A 68 17.42 -19.88 18.58
N PRO A 69 18.57 -20.59 18.56
CA PRO A 69 18.60 -22.06 18.63
C PRO A 69 18.09 -22.64 19.96
N ASP A 70 18.04 -21.83 21.01
CA ASP A 70 17.55 -22.19 22.34
C ASP A 70 16.08 -21.74 22.60
N ASP A 71 15.39 -21.16 21.62
CA ASP A 71 13.99 -20.75 21.76
C ASP A 71 13.11 -22.00 21.96
N PRO A 72 12.17 -21.98 22.93
CA PRO A 72 11.29 -23.13 23.18
C PRO A 72 10.15 -23.31 22.16
N ARG A 73 9.95 -22.36 21.24
CA ARG A 73 8.98 -22.46 20.13
C ARG A 73 9.48 -23.41 19.02
N PRO A 74 8.62 -23.80 18.07
CA PRO A 74 9.04 -24.70 16.99
C PRO A 74 10.08 -24.08 16.05
N ASN A 75 11.33 -24.52 16.12
CA ASN A 75 12.35 -24.01 15.20
C ASN A 75 12.09 -24.50 13.77
N ALA A 76 12.43 -23.65 12.80
CA ALA A 76 12.48 -24.01 11.40
C ALA A 76 13.85 -24.58 11.07
N THR A 77 13.88 -25.49 10.10
CA THR A 77 15.11 -25.89 9.42
C THR A 77 14.79 -26.08 7.95
N GLY A 78 15.80 -26.24 7.11
CA GLY A 78 15.52 -26.63 5.75
C GLY A 78 16.73 -27.15 5.01
N THR A 79 16.48 -27.51 3.77
CA THR A 79 17.53 -27.83 2.81
C THR A 79 17.30 -27.06 1.52
N ALA A 80 18.39 -26.66 0.88
CA ALA A 80 18.36 -25.99 -0.41
C ALA A 80 19.13 -26.76 -1.47
N ARG A 81 18.61 -26.74 -2.69
CA ARG A 81 19.31 -27.19 -3.89
C ARG A 81 19.32 -26.05 -4.88
N ILE A 82 20.49 -25.78 -5.47
CA ILE A 82 20.72 -24.58 -6.24
C ILE A 82 21.22 -24.96 -7.63
N LEU A 83 20.61 -24.37 -8.66
CA LEU A 83 20.97 -24.49 -10.07
C LEU A 83 21.16 -23.09 -10.68
N TRP A 84 21.82 -23.00 -11.83
CA TRP A 84 22.01 -21.72 -12.53
C TRP A 84 22.03 -21.88 -14.04
N ASP A 85 21.69 -20.83 -14.77
CA ASP A 85 21.96 -20.68 -16.20
C ASP A 85 22.48 -19.26 -16.50
N GLU A 86 22.61 -18.88 -17.77
CA GLU A 86 23.16 -17.58 -18.17
C GLU A 86 22.33 -16.38 -17.68
N ASP A 87 21.06 -16.58 -17.34
CA ASP A 87 20.09 -15.52 -17.06
C ASP A 87 19.52 -15.58 -15.64
N TYR A 88 19.51 -16.76 -15.01
CA TYR A 88 18.84 -16.99 -13.75
C TYR A 88 19.63 -17.87 -12.78
N LEU A 89 19.43 -17.60 -11.49
CA LEU A 89 19.69 -18.55 -10.41
C LEU A 89 18.37 -19.22 -10.03
N TYR A 90 18.41 -20.52 -9.73
CA TYR A 90 17.26 -21.29 -9.29
C TYR A 90 17.54 -21.91 -7.94
N SER A 91 16.56 -21.85 -7.04
CA SER A 91 16.68 -22.52 -5.74
C SER A 91 15.40 -23.25 -5.39
N ARG A 92 15.55 -24.52 -4.97
CA ARG A 92 14.50 -25.32 -4.35
C ARG A 92 14.84 -25.44 -2.88
N VAL A 93 13.97 -24.89 -2.04
CA VAL A 93 14.09 -24.92 -0.58
C VAL A 93 12.95 -25.77 -0.01
N VAL A 94 13.30 -26.79 0.76
CA VAL A 94 12.36 -27.59 1.54
C VAL A 94 12.48 -27.14 2.98
N VAL A 95 11.43 -26.52 3.51
CA VAL A 95 11.38 -26.01 4.87
C VAL A 95 10.63 -27.02 5.75
N GLU A 96 11.28 -27.43 6.84
CA GLU A 96 10.64 -28.10 7.96
C GLU A 96 10.31 -27.08 9.04
N ASP A 97 9.02 -26.83 9.22
CA ASP A 97 8.44 -25.98 10.25
C ASP A 97 7.04 -26.51 10.60
N SER A 98 6.83 -26.81 11.89
CA SER A 98 5.56 -27.37 12.37
C SER A 98 4.48 -26.32 12.68
N ASP A 99 4.82 -25.02 12.61
CA ASP A 99 3.91 -23.89 12.89
C ASP A 99 3.99 -22.82 11.78
N VAL A 100 3.78 -23.23 10.53
CA VAL A 100 3.81 -22.32 9.37
C VAL A 100 2.76 -21.23 9.52
N TYR A 101 3.21 -20.01 9.79
CA TYR A 101 2.40 -18.81 9.84
C TYR A 101 2.25 -18.19 8.45
N THR A 102 1.00 -18.11 7.99
CA THR A 102 0.60 -17.59 6.66
C THR A 102 -0.18 -16.28 6.74
N GLY A 103 -0.16 -15.59 7.89
CA GLY A 103 -0.98 -14.39 8.14
C GLY A 103 -0.48 -13.10 7.48
N ASN A 104 -1.10 -11.97 7.83
CA ASN A 104 -1.04 -10.71 7.09
C ASN A 104 -0.03 -9.67 7.65
N GLY A 105 1.10 -10.14 8.20
CA GLY A 105 2.23 -9.33 8.69
C GLY A 105 3.16 -8.86 7.56
N SER A 106 4.14 -7.97 7.85
CA SER A 106 5.09 -7.49 6.82
C SER A 106 5.82 -8.66 6.15
N ASP A 107 6.27 -8.53 4.90
CA ASP A 107 6.59 -9.73 4.11
C ASP A 107 7.66 -10.68 4.70
N HIS A 108 8.42 -10.20 5.70
CA HIS A 108 9.39 -10.97 6.47
C HIS A 108 8.86 -11.50 7.81
N MET A 109 7.70 -11.04 8.30
CA MET A 109 7.06 -11.38 9.57
C MET A 109 6.13 -12.60 9.51
N TYR A 110 5.98 -13.21 8.34
CA TYR A 110 5.39 -14.53 8.17
C TYR A 110 6.39 -15.48 7.53
N ASP A 111 6.08 -16.78 7.59
CA ASP A 111 6.98 -17.81 7.10
C ASP A 111 7.30 -17.62 5.63
N SER A 112 8.59 -17.47 5.37
CA SER A 112 9.10 -17.08 4.06
C SER A 112 10.55 -17.50 3.88
N VAL A 113 10.96 -17.60 2.62
CA VAL A 113 12.35 -17.80 2.23
C VAL A 113 12.87 -16.51 1.60
N GLU A 114 14.01 -16.04 2.09
CA GLU A 114 14.76 -14.93 1.49
C GLU A 114 16.00 -15.43 0.76
N PHE A 115 16.36 -14.75 -0.32
CA PHE A 115 17.55 -15.00 -1.11
C PHE A 115 18.32 -13.68 -1.24
N TYR A 116 19.61 -13.70 -0.94
CA TYR A 116 20.50 -12.58 -1.21
C TYR A 116 21.44 -12.98 -2.34
N VAL A 117 21.36 -12.27 -3.47
CA VAL A 117 22.08 -12.66 -4.69
C VAL A 117 23.01 -11.55 -5.15
N GLY A 118 24.31 -11.79 -5.03
CA GLY A 118 25.38 -10.83 -5.30
C GLY A 118 25.64 -9.86 -4.14
N PRO A 119 26.65 -8.98 -4.27
CA PRO A 119 26.96 -7.96 -3.25
C PRO A 119 25.83 -6.94 -3.07
N GLY A 120 25.61 -6.48 -1.84
CA GLY A 120 24.51 -5.56 -1.55
C GLY A 120 24.42 -5.14 -0.09
N SER A 121 23.68 -4.06 0.12
CA SER A 121 23.32 -3.55 1.45
C SER A 121 21.92 -2.93 1.42
N SER A 122 21.31 -2.80 2.59
CA SER A 122 19.94 -2.29 2.78
C SER A 122 18.92 -2.98 1.85
N GLY A 123 19.04 -4.30 1.67
CA GLY A 123 18.12 -5.11 0.85
C GLY A 123 18.21 -4.91 -0.67
N SER A 124 19.23 -4.20 -1.19
CA SER A 124 19.39 -3.95 -2.65
C SER A 124 19.55 -5.21 -3.52
N ASN A 125 19.90 -6.35 -2.89
CA ASN A 125 20.11 -7.67 -3.48
C ASN A 125 19.15 -8.75 -2.92
N GLN A 126 18.15 -8.35 -2.12
CA GLN A 126 17.24 -9.26 -1.43
C GLN A 126 16.02 -9.63 -2.29
N TRP A 127 15.69 -10.91 -2.34
CA TRP A 127 14.48 -11.45 -2.95
C TRP A 127 13.77 -12.30 -1.91
N ARG A 128 12.43 -12.31 -1.89
CA ARG A 128 11.69 -13.09 -0.89
C ARG A 128 10.41 -13.70 -1.43
N VAL A 129 10.08 -14.89 -0.97
CA VAL A 129 8.81 -15.55 -1.27
C VAL A 129 8.20 -16.12 0.01
N SER A 130 6.93 -15.85 0.25
CA SER A 130 6.19 -16.41 1.39
C SER A 130 5.95 -17.91 1.22
N ALA A 131 5.59 -18.61 2.28
CA ALA A 131 5.09 -19.99 2.22
C ALA A 131 3.84 -20.14 1.33
N THR A 132 3.12 -19.05 1.07
CA THR A 132 1.94 -18.96 0.20
C THR A 132 2.24 -18.45 -1.22
N GLY A 133 3.51 -18.17 -1.55
CA GLY A 133 3.93 -17.75 -2.90
C GLY A 133 3.92 -16.24 -3.16
N VAL A 134 3.65 -15.41 -2.15
CA VAL A 134 3.70 -13.95 -2.25
C VAL A 134 5.16 -13.50 -2.43
N LEU A 135 5.43 -12.82 -3.55
CA LEU A 135 6.75 -12.32 -3.90
C LEU A 135 6.98 -10.91 -3.34
N SER A 136 8.10 -10.71 -2.64
CA SER A 136 8.55 -9.40 -2.15
C SER A 136 10.06 -9.20 -2.31
N GLY A 137 10.59 -8.04 -1.88
CA GLY A 137 11.98 -7.64 -2.11
C GLY A 137 12.19 -7.03 -3.50
N GLN A 138 13.32 -7.35 -4.16
CA GLN A 138 13.63 -6.85 -5.50
C GLN A 138 12.63 -7.37 -6.56
N ASN A 139 12.28 -6.52 -7.52
CA ASN A 139 11.46 -6.88 -8.67
C ASN A 139 12.28 -6.78 -9.98
N ALA A 140 12.13 -7.77 -10.85
CA ALA A 140 12.76 -7.80 -12.17
C ALA A 140 12.00 -8.74 -13.11
N GLN A 141 12.04 -8.44 -14.41
CA GLN A 141 11.42 -9.27 -15.43
C GLN A 141 11.96 -10.71 -15.38
N GLY A 142 11.06 -11.68 -15.53
CA GLY A 142 11.39 -13.10 -15.51
C GLY A 142 11.48 -13.70 -14.11
N ARG A 143 11.31 -12.94 -13.02
CA ARG A 143 11.18 -13.53 -11.68
C ARG A 143 9.96 -14.45 -11.62
N ALA A 144 10.08 -15.59 -10.94
CA ALA A 144 8.97 -16.50 -10.70
C ALA A 144 9.20 -17.35 -9.45
N ALA A 145 8.12 -17.84 -8.85
CA ALA A 145 8.22 -18.87 -7.82
C ALA A 145 7.02 -19.83 -7.90
N TRP A 146 7.20 -20.98 -7.27
CA TRP A 146 6.16 -21.95 -6.98
C TRP A 146 6.30 -22.38 -5.52
N THR A 147 5.17 -22.59 -4.84
CA THR A 147 5.15 -22.98 -3.43
C THR A 147 4.11 -24.07 -3.17
N GLU A 148 4.40 -24.94 -2.22
CA GLU A 148 3.47 -25.97 -1.74
C GLU A 148 3.57 -26.11 -0.23
N LEU A 149 2.45 -25.99 0.47
CA LEU A 149 2.38 -26.36 1.89
C LEU A 149 2.43 -27.88 2.02
N THR A 150 3.24 -28.37 2.97
CA THR A 150 3.42 -29.80 3.24
C THR A 150 2.92 -30.16 4.64
N GLU A 151 2.93 -31.45 5.00
CA GLU A 151 2.57 -31.89 6.34
C GLU A 151 3.55 -31.39 7.43
N THR A 152 4.77 -31.01 7.05
CA THR A 152 5.87 -30.70 7.98
C THR A 152 6.45 -29.29 7.79
N GLY A 153 5.85 -28.45 6.95
CA GLY A 153 6.38 -27.15 6.57
C GLY A 153 5.95 -26.77 5.17
N TYR A 154 6.86 -26.35 4.30
CA TYR A 154 6.54 -25.93 2.94
C TYR A 154 7.72 -26.06 1.97
N ILE A 155 7.43 -26.06 0.67
CA ILE A 155 8.43 -26.05 -0.40
C ILE A 155 8.37 -24.71 -1.12
N VAL A 156 9.54 -24.17 -1.44
CA VAL A 156 9.73 -23.01 -2.31
C VAL A 156 10.61 -23.42 -3.48
N GLU A 157 10.17 -23.18 -4.70
CA GLU A 157 11.03 -23.20 -5.89
C GLU A 157 11.04 -21.81 -6.52
N MET A 158 12.19 -21.15 -6.57
CA MET A 158 12.32 -19.76 -7.04
C MET A 158 13.28 -19.64 -8.22
N ARG A 159 12.88 -18.87 -9.23
CA ARG A 159 13.73 -18.37 -10.32
C ARG A 159 14.07 -16.90 -10.08
N ILE A 160 15.36 -16.60 -9.96
CA ILE A 160 15.90 -15.29 -9.60
C ILE A 160 16.66 -14.70 -10.80
N PRO A 161 16.21 -13.58 -11.39
CA PRO A 161 16.91 -12.94 -12.51
C PRO A 161 18.28 -12.38 -12.12
N LYS A 162 19.29 -12.53 -12.99
CA LYS A 162 20.65 -12.01 -12.75
C LYS A 162 20.73 -10.49 -12.57
N ARG A 163 19.77 -9.73 -13.12
CA ARG A 163 19.79 -8.27 -13.23
C ARG A 163 21.10 -7.76 -13.86
N ASN A 164 22.00 -7.21 -13.03
CA ASN A 164 23.29 -6.64 -13.39
C ASN A 164 24.47 -7.58 -13.09
N LEU A 165 24.21 -8.78 -12.57
CA LEU A 165 25.22 -9.81 -12.33
C LEU A 165 25.59 -10.52 -13.64
N THR A 166 26.81 -11.03 -13.69
CA THR A 166 27.23 -12.02 -14.69
C THR A 166 27.21 -13.39 -14.02
N LEU A 167 26.40 -14.32 -14.54
CA LEU A 167 26.40 -15.71 -14.08
C LEU A 167 27.32 -16.52 -15.01
N GLU A 168 28.46 -16.95 -14.46
CA GLU A 168 29.45 -17.80 -15.13
C GLU A 168 30.14 -18.69 -14.08
N GLU A 169 30.81 -19.76 -14.51
CA GLU A 169 31.52 -20.66 -13.59
C GLU A 169 32.52 -19.89 -12.70
N GLY A 170 32.36 -20.01 -11.39
CA GLY A 170 33.13 -19.21 -10.44
C GLY A 170 32.38 -18.92 -9.14
N PRO A 171 33.01 -18.17 -8.22
CA PRO A 171 32.39 -17.78 -6.96
C PRO A 171 31.21 -16.83 -7.18
N LEU A 172 30.19 -16.98 -6.34
CA LEU A 172 29.01 -16.15 -6.25
C LEU A 172 28.72 -15.84 -4.77
N THR A 173 28.56 -14.56 -4.45
CA THR A 173 28.01 -14.13 -3.16
C THR A 173 26.53 -14.50 -3.10
N PHE A 174 26.17 -15.43 -2.21
CA PHE A 174 24.81 -15.95 -2.13
C PHE A 174 24.39 -16.37 -0.71
N GLU A 175 23.14 -16.11 -0.34
CA GLU A 175 22.57 -16.54 0.94
C GLU A 175 21.10 -16.95 0.79
N ILE A 176 20.66 -17.88 1.64
CA ILE A 176 19.27 -18.27 1.84
C ILE A 176 18.91 -18.14 3.31
N TYR A 177 17.86 -17.37 3.61
CA TYR A 177 17.25 -17.33 4.94
C TYR A 177 15.88 -17.99 4.94
N ILE A 178 15.57 -18.73 6.00
CA ILE A 178 14.20 -19.03 6.40
C ILE A 178 13.82 -18.04 7.50
N ASN A 179 12.81 -17.22 7.25
CA ASN A 179 12.14 -16.46 8.30
C ASN A 179 11.13 -17.40 8.96
N ASN A 180 11.30 -17.67 10.26
CA ASN A 180 10.38 -18.47 11.06
C ASN A 180 9.58 -17.56 11.98
N SER A 181 8.25 -17.67 11.86
CA SER A 181 7.31 -16.80 12.54
C SER A 181 6.26 -17.62 13.30
N SER A 182 5.58 -17.02 14.28
CA SER A 182 4.56 -17.74 15.04
C SER A 182 3.16 -17.18 14.80
N SER A 183 2.19 -18.08 14.62
CA SER A 183 0.77 -17.72 14.49
C SER A 183 0.17 -17.10 15.76
N LYS A 184 0.87 -17.25 16.88
CA LYS A 184 0.39 -16.89 18.21
C LYS A 184 0.81 -15.49 18.64
N ASP A 185 2.01 -15.07 18.25
CA ASP A 185 2.61 -13.81 18.71
C ASP A 185 2.93 -12.85 17.55
N ASN A 186 2.58 -13.23 16.31
CA ASN A 186 2.75 -12.43 15.08
C ASN A 186 4.17 -11.83 14.95
N ASP A 187 5.16 -12.63 15.33
CA ASP A 187 6.56 -12.21 15.44
C ASP A 187 7.45 -13.12 14.60
N ARG A 188 8.34 -12.51 13.80
CA ARG A 188 9.52 -13.23 13.28
C ARG A 188 10.52 -13.38 14.41
N TYR A 189 10.55 -14.55 15.04
CA TYR A 189 11.41 -14.78 16.19
C TYR A 189 12.71 -15.50 15.85
N GLU A 190 12.76 -16.17 14.71
CA GLU A 190 13.92 -16.92 14.27
C GLU A 190 14.21 -16.64 12.79
N VAL A 191 15.49 -16.49 12.48
CA VAL A 191 16.00 -16.50 11.11
C VAL A 191 17.04 -17.60 11.04
N VAL A 192 16.89 -18.50 10.07
CA VAL A 192 17.77 -19.65 9.87
C VAL A 192 18.55 -19.45 8.58
N SER A 193 19.87 -19.48 8.67
CA SER A 193 20.80 -19.23 7.56
C SER A 193 21.41 -20.50 7.01
N SER A 194 21.84 -20.46 5.74
CA SER A 194 22.54 -21.54 5.08
C SER A 194 24.06 -21.33 5.08
N PHE A 195 24.55 -20.18 4.60
CA PHE A 195 25.98 -20.01 4.31
C PHE A 195 26.73 -19.12 5.30
N GLY A 196 26.22 -17.94 5.58
CA GLY A 196 26.80 -16.92 6.44
C GLY A 196 26.05 -16.77 7.77
N ASP A 197 26.44 -15.75 8.53
CA ASP A 197 25.76 -15.42 9.79
C ASP A 197 24.27 -15.12 9.55
N PRO A 198 23.35 -15.58 10.42
CA PRO A 198 21.93 -15.33 10.26
C PRO A 198 21.54 -13.88 10.59
N ASP A 199 20.49 -13.38 9.91
CA ASP A 199 19.87 -12.06 10.07
C ASP A 199 20.81 -10.83 9.90
N VAL A 200 21.87 -10.96 9.10
CA VAL A 200 22.76 -9.82 8.75
C VAL A 200 22.72 -9.42 7.27
N GLY A 201 22.19 -10.28 6.40
CA GLY A 201 22.23 -10.10 4.95
C GLY A 201 21.49 -8.89 4.43
N PHE A 202 20.43 -8.44 5.12
CA PHE A 202 19.77 -7.18 4.77
C PHE A 202 20.72 -5.99 4.84
N SER A 203 21.61 -5.97 5.83
CA SER A 203 22.52 -4.84 6.04
C SER A 203 23.76 -4.92 5.15
N SER A 204 24.31 -6.12 4.91
CA SER A 204 25.60 -6.30 4.24
C SER A 204 25.83 -7.76 3.82
N ASP A 205 26.52 -7.95 2.69
CA ASP A 205 26.93 -9.28 2.18
C ASP A 205 28.19 -9.88 2.82
N ALA A 206 28.88 -9.13 3.68
CA ALA A 206 30.19 -9.52 4.23
C ALA A 206 30.29 -10.92 4.87
N SER A 207 29.21 -11.49 5.43
CA SER A 207 29.23 -12.81 6.08
C SER A 207 29.13 -13.99 5.10
N PHE A 208 28.69 -13.75 3.86
CA PHE A 208 28.48 -14.77 2.82
C PHE A 208 29.10 -14.38 1.47
N SER A 209 30.11 -13.51 1.49
CA SER A 209 30.86 -13.15 0.28
C SER A 209 31.52 -14.40 -0.34
N ASP A 210 31.31 -14.61 -1.64
CA ASP A 210 31.82 -15.77 -2.39
C ASP A 210 31.48 -17.14 -1.76
N SER A 211 30.34 -17.24 -1.06
CA SER A 211 29.90 -18.44 -0.34
C SER A 211 29.55 -19.63 -1.22
N LEU A 212 29.10 -19.41 -2.45
CA LEU A 212 28.64 -20.44 -3.39
C LEU A 212 29.54 -20.45 -4.63
N THR A 213 29.81 -21.63 -5.20
CA THR A 213 30.55 -21.75 -6.46
C THR A 213 29.65 -22.28 -7.58
N LEU A 214 29.48 -21.51 -8.65
CA LEU A 214 28.80 -21.92 -9.87
C LEU A 214 29.71 -22.88 -10.66
N ILE A 215 29.20 -24.06 -11.00
CA ILE A 215 29.92 -25.08 -11.77
C ILE A 215 29.09 -25.56 -12.97
N GLY A 216 29.77 -26.02 -14.02
CA GLY A 216 29.12 -26.68 -15.16
C GLY A 216 28.49 -28.02 -14.78
N ALA A 217 27.58 -28.51 -15.61
CA ALA A 217 26.94 -29.82 -15.44
C ALA A 217 27.84 -30.96 -15.90
N ASP A 218 27.90 -32.05 -15.12
CA ASP A 218 28.60 -33.29 -15.49
C ASP A 218 27.93 -34.01 -16.67
N GLU A 219 26.61 -33.92 -16.75
CA GLU A 219 25.78 -34.48 -17.82
C GLU A 219 24.93 -33.37 -18.44
N GLU A 220 24.91 -33.30 -19.77
CA GLU A 220 24.06 -32.36 -20.51
C GLU A 220 22.59 -32.76 -20.36
N ASP A 221 21.73 -31.82 -19.93
CA ASP A 221 20.28 -31.98 -19.99
C ASP A 221 19.81 -31.88 -21.44
N LYS A 222 19.23 -32.96 -21.95
CA LYS A 222 18.79 -33.07 -23.34
C LYS A 222 17.42 -32.45 -23.59
N ARG A 223 16.72 -32.04 -22.55
CA ARG A 223 15.42 -31.37 -22.67
C ARG A 223 15.60 -29.95 -23.18
N PHE A 224 14.60 -29.45 -23.89
CA PHE A 224 14.54 -28.09 -24.37
C PHE A 224 13.56 -27.25 -23.54
N SER A 225 13.89 -25.97 -23.36
CA SER A 225 13.03 -25.00 -22.70
C SER A 225 11.99 -24.47 -23.68
N ILE A 226 10.72 -24.65 -23.36
CA ILE A 226 9.60 -24.02 -24.05
C ILE A 226 9.09 -22.91 -23.14
N THR A 227 9.29 -21.66 -23.56
CA THR A 227 8.81 -20.49 -22.81
C THR A 227 7.47 -20.05 -23.37
N ALA A 228 6.38 -20.16 -22.60
CA ALA A 228 5.03 -19.85 -23.08
C ALA A 228 4.36 -18.76 -22.24
N THR A 229 4.01 -17.63 -22.84
CA THR A 229 3.35 -16.50 -22.17
C THR A 229 2.08 -16.04 -22.89
N SER A 230 1.16 -15.42 -22.18
CA SER A 230 -0.02 -14.75 -22.73
C SER A 230 -0.05 -13.28 -22.31
N GLY A 231 -0.58 -12.42 -23.18
CA GLY A 231 -0.97 -11.05 -22.84
C GLY A 231 -2.29 -11.01 -22.05
N SER A 232 -2.77 -9.81 -21.72
CA SER A 232 -4.10 -9.61 -21.14
C SER A 232 -5.20 -10.09 -22.09
N GLY A 233 -6.38 -10.42 -21.53
CA GLY A 233 -7.55 -10.89 -22.28
C GLY A 233 -7.62 -12.41 -22.49
N GLY A 234 -6.66 -13.18 -21.97
CA GLY A 234 -6.74 -14.63 -21.99
C GLY A 234 -5.57 -15.32 -21.29
N THR A 235 -5.65 -16.64 -21.24
CA THR A 235 -4.63 -17.52 -20.65
C THR A 235 -4.21 -18.59 -21.66
N LEU A 236 -3.20 -19.37 -21.32
CA LEU A 236 -2.78 -20.54 -22.09
C LEU A 236 -2.60 -21.75 -21.19
N TYR A 237 -2.71 -22.95 -21.75
CA TYR A 237 -2.45 -24.22 -21.06
C TYR A 237 -1.51 -25.09 -21.91
N PRO A 238 -0.50 -25.75 -21.33
CA PRO A 238 -0.12 -25.73 -19.91
C PRO A 238 0.49 -24.38 -19.50
N ASN A 239 0.05 -23.84 -18.36
CA ASN A 239 0.67 -22.68 -17.71
C ASN A 239 1.54 -23.17 -16.54
N VAL A 240 2.80 -23.46 -16.83
CA VAL A 240 3.75 -23.90 -15.80
C VAL A 240 4.32 -22.69 -15.04
N PRO A 241 4.65 -22.82 -13.74
CA PRO A 241 5.22 -21.73 -12.98
C PRO A 241 6.50 -21.19 -13.64
N GLY A 242 6.61 -19.86 -13.71
CA GLY A 242 7.71 -19.19 -14.42
C GLY A 242 7.67 -19.33 -15.95
N HIS A 243 6.62 -19.90 -16.52
CA HIS A 243 6.39 -19.97 -17.96
C HIS A 243 7.40 -20.83 -18.74
N VAL A 244 8.24 -21.63 -18.07
CA VAL A 244 9.27 -22.46 -18.72
C VAL A 244 8.99 -23.93 -18.47
N GLN A 245 8.64 -24.64 -19.54
CA GLN A 245 8.43 -26.08 -19.54
C GLN A 245 9.63 -26.80 -20.14
N ARG A 246 9.99 -27.97 -19.58
CA ARG A 246 11.12 -28.78 -20.05
C ARG A 246 10.62 -29.99 -20.83
N VAL A 247 10.85 -29.99 -22.14
CA VAL A 247 10.34 -31.01 -23.07
C VAL A 247 11.49 -31.86 -23.62
N GLU A 248 11.32 -33.18 -23.64
CA GLU A 248 12.32 -34.12 -24.17
C GLU A 248 12.53 -33.94 -25.68
N GLU A 249 13.77 -34.20 -26.14
CA GLU A 249 14.11 -34.16 -27.56
C GLU A 249 13.23 -35.12 -28.38
N GLY A 250 12.54 -34.59 -29.39
CA GLY A 250 11.69 -35.33 -30.31
C GLY A 250 10.25 -35.55 -29.84
N GLU A 251 9.89 -35.11 -28.63
CA GLU A 251 8.49 -35.11 -28.18
C GLU A 251 7.71 -33.92 -28.76
N ASP A 252 6.39 -34.02 -28.74
CA ASP A 252 5.47 -32.97 -29.15
C ASP A 252 4.92 -32.24 -27.91
N ILE A 253 4.63 -30.94 -28.04
CA ILE A 253 3.95 -30.15 -27.01
C ILE A 253 2.81 -29.37 -27.63
N THR A 254 1.63 -29.38 -26.99
CA THR A 254 0.44 -28.68 -27.44
C THR A 254 0.02 -27.62 -26.44
N PHE A 255 -0.24 -26.42 -26.96
CA PHE A 255 -0.79 -25.30 -26.22
C PHE A 255 -2.26 -25.11 -26.58
N GLU A 256 -3.11 -24.95 -25.58
CA GLU A 256 -4.48 -24.46 -25.71
C GLU A 256 -4.51 -22.99 -25.27
N PHE A 257 -5.05 -22.11 -26.11
CA PHE A 257 -5.22 -20.70 -25.80
C PHE A 257 -6.67 -20.47 -25.38
N ILE A 258 -6.87 -19.89 -24.20
CA ILE A 258 -8.17 -19.77 -23.55
C ILE A 258 -8.47 -18.26 -23.42
N PRO A 259 -9.20 -17.66 -24.37
CA PRO A 259 -9.65 -16.27 -24.24
C PRO A 259 -10.56 -16.09 -23.02
N ASN A 260 -10.48 -14.93 -22.39
CA ASN A 260 -11.44 -14.53 -21.36
C ASN A 260 -12.83 -14.27 -21.99
N SER A 261 -13.87 -14.13 -21.15
CA SER A 261 -15.20 -13.68 -21.62
C SER A 261 -15.06 -12.42 -22.48
N GLY A 262 -15.75 -12.38 -23.62
CA GLY A 262 -15.72 -11.23 -24.52
C GLY A 262 -14.42 -11.05 -25.33
N GLN A 263 -13.46 -11.97 -25.23
CA GLN A 263 -12.17 -11.89 -25.92
C GLN A 263 -12.01 -12.98 -26.98
N VAL A 264 -11.16 -12.71 -27.96
CA VAL A 264 -10.70 -13.66 -28.96
C VAL A 264 -9.18 -13.58 -29.11
N ILE A 265 -8.57 -14.65 -29.61
CA ILE A 265 -7.13 -14.65 -29.94
C ILE A 265 -6.90 -13.57 -31.01
N ASP A 266 -5.95 -12.68 -30.75
CA ASP A 266 -5.48 -11.71 -31.75
C ASP A 266 -4.35 -12.31 -32.57
N THR A 267 -3.23 -12.66 -31.91
CA THR A 267 -2.07 -13.28 -32.55
C THR A 267 -1.46 -14.34 -31.66
N VAL A 268 -0.86 -15.36 -32.28
CA VAL A 268 0.00 -16.33 -31.61
C VAL A 268 1.34 -16.33 -32.33
N MET A 269 2.40 -16.08 -31.59
CA MET A 269 3.77 -16.06 -32.09
C MET A 269 4.55 -17.26 -31.56
N VAL A 270 5.27 -17.93 -32.45
CA VAL A 270 6.24 -18.98 -32.12
C VAL A 270 7.60 -18.57 -32.68
N ASP A 271 8.58 -18.38 -31.80
CA ASP A 271 9.92 -17.87 -32.13
C ASP A 271 9.86 -16.58 -32.97
N ASP A 272 9.04 -15.62 -32.51
CA ASP A 272 8.79 -14.33 -33.15
C ASP A 272 8.13 -14.42 -34.54
N VAL A 273 7.57 -15.58 -34.90
CA VAL A 273 6.82 -15.80 -36.14
C VAL A 273 5.35 -16.05 -35.85
N ASP A 274 4.47 -15.30 -36.52
CA ASP A 274 3.02 -15.47 -36.43
C ASP A 274 2.58 -16.84 -36.99
N VAL A 275 1.75 -17.56 -36.23
CA VAL A 275 1.25 -18.90 -36.56
C VAL A 275 -0.27 -18.96 -36.53
N SER A 276 -0.85 -19.80 -37.37
CA SER A 276 -2.29 -20.09 -37.32
C SER A 276 -2.58 -21.16 -36.27
N VAL A 277 -3.52 -20.85 -35.38
CA VAL A 277 -4.11 -21.81 -34.44
C VAL A 277 -5.23 -22.60 -35.11
N THR A 278 -5.55 -23.76 -34.55
CA THR A 278 -6.66 -24.61 -34.97
C THR A 278 -8.02 -24.02 -34.55
N GLU A 279 -9.12 -24.63 -35.03
CA GLU A 279 -10.50 -24.22 -34.65
C GLU A 279 -10.81 -24.44 -33.16
N ASP A 280 -10.08 -25.32 -32.47
CA ASP A 280 -10.17 -25.55 -31.03
C ASP A 280 -9.14 -24.71 -30.24
N ASN A 281 -8.62 -23.64 -30.83
CA ASN A 281 -7.67 -22.71 -30.21
C ASN A 281 -6.39 -23.41 -29.72
N THR A 282 -5.90 -24.40 -30.46
CA THR A 282 -4.66 -25.10 -30.11
C THR A 282 -3.53 -24.86 -31.11
N TYR A 283 -2.30 -25.02 -30.63
CA TYR A 283 -1.10 -25.05 -31.45
C TYR A 283 -0.12 -26.10 -30.92
N THR A 284 0.41 -26.94 -31.81
CA THR A 284 1.36 -28.00 -31.47
C THR A 284 2.73 -27.70 -32.05
N ILE A 285 3.76 -27.71 -31.21
CA ILE A 285 5.15 -27.82 -31.66
C ILE A 285 5.47 -29.31 -31.75
N GLU A 286 5.59 -29.81 -32.98
CA GLU A 286 5.94 -31.21 -33.25
C GLU A 286 7.47 -31.42 -33.21
N ASN A 287 7.90 -32.56 -32.69
CA ASN A 287 9.29 -33.03 -32.69
C ASN A 287 10.27 -31.94 -32.21
N VAL A 288 10.11 -31.52 -30.96
CA VAL A 288 10.91 -30.46 -30.32
C VAL A 288 12.40 -30.81 -30.41
N SER A 289 13.18 -29.93 -31.03
CA SER A 289 14.63 -30.11 -31.21
C SER A 289 15.45 -28.86 -30.88
N ALA A 290 14.82 -27.85 -30.30
CA ALA A 290 15.41 -26.59 -29.86
C ALA A 290 14.53 -25.96 -28.78
N ASN A 291 15.08 -24.96 -28.07
CA ASN A 291 14.26 -24.10 -27.23
C ASN A 291 13.29 -23.30 -28.10
N HIS A 292 12.07 -23.10 -27.62
CA HIS A 292 11.04 -22.33 -28.32
C HIS A 292 10.41 -21.29 -27.41
N ARG A 293 9.90 -20.21 -28.02
CA ARG A 293 9.08 -19.19 -27.35
C ARG A 293 7.70 -19.15 -27.97
N VAL A 294 6.67 -19.24 -27.15
CA VAL A 294 5.27 -19.09 -27.54
C VAL A 294 4.71 -17.86 -26.83
N HIS A 295 4.08 -16.96 -27.59
CA HIS A 295 3.40 -15.81 -27.02
C HIS A 295 2.02 -15.62 -27.67
N ALA A 296 0.97 -15.58 -26.87
CA ALA A 296 -0.40 -15.30 -27.33
C ALA A 296 -0.87 -13.93 -26.88
N THR A 297 -1.58 -13.22 -27.74
CA THR A 297 -2.28 -11.97 -27.41
C THR A 297 -3.75 -12.11 -27.73
N PHE A 298 -4.57 -11.31 -27.05
CA PHE A 298 -6.02 -11.33 -27.19
C PHE A 298 -6.53 -9.92 -27.48
N LYS A 299 -7.74 -9.85 -28.01
CA LYS A 299 -8.46 -8.60 -28.26
C LYS A 299 -9.95 -8.83 -28.04
N ASN A 300 -10.67 -7.74 -27.81
CA ASN A 300 -12.13 -7.77 -27.69
C ASN A 300 -12.74 -8.44 -28.93
N ASP A 301 -13.68 -9.36 -28.71
CA ASP A 301 -14.59 -9.82 -29.75
C ASP A 301 -15.39 -8.60 -30.24
N PRO A 302 -15.45 -8.32 -31.55
CA PRO A 302 -16.30 -7.26 -32.08
C PRO A 302 -17.79 -7.39 -31.72
N GLY A 303 -18.24 -8.57 -31.31
CA GLY A 303 -19.58 -8.84 -30.80
C GLY A 303 -19.70 -8.83 -29.27
N ALA A 304 -18.63 -8.54 -28.54
CA ALA A 304 -18.68 -8.43 -27.09
C ALA A 304 -19.43 -7.16 -26.65
N GLU A 305 -20.19 -7.29 -25.57
CA GLU A 305 -20.75 -6.14 -24.86
C GLU A 305 -19.68 -5.52 -23.96
N LEU A 306 -19.56 -4.20 -23.99
CA LEU A 306 -18.63 -3.44 -23.16
C LEU A 306 -19.39 -2.89 -21.97
N LEU A 307 -18.95 -3.26 -20.77
CA LEU A 307 -19.50 -2.76 -19.51
C LEU A 307 -18.43 -1.93 -18.81
N ASP A 308 -18.79 -0.71 -18.44
CA ASP A 308 -17.85 0.18 -17.76
C ASP A 308 -17.63 -0.28 -16.32
N PHE A 309 -16.44 -0.04 -15.79
CA PHE A 309 -16.21 -0.03 -14.36
C PHE A 309 -15.40 1.20 -13.93
N ILE A 310 -15.48 1.53 -12.66
CA ILE A 310 -14.65 2.56 -12.03
C ILE A 310 -13.67 1.94 -11.05
N VAL A 311 -12.48 2.53 -10.94
CA VAL A 311 -11.53 2.25 -9.85
C VAL A 311 -11.84 3.21 -8.71
N TRP A 312 -12.12 2.67 -7.53
CA TRP A 312 -12.54 3.44 -6.37
C TRP A 312 -11.40 3.57 -5.35
N ASN A 313 -11.04 4.81 -5.04
CA ASN A 313 -10.08 5.15 -4.02
C ASN A 313 -10.75 5.80 -2.82
N ASP A 314 -10.17 5.55 -1.66
CA ASP A 314 -10.62 6.13 -0.41
C ASP A 314 -9.44 6.54 0.46
N ASN A 315 -9.67 7.49 1.37
CA ASN A 315 -8.64 8.04 2.23
C ASN A 315 -8.81 7.59 3.67
N PHE A 316 -7.69 7.26 4.32
CA PHE A 316 -7.63 6.93 5.75
C PHE A 316 -6.49 7.68 6.42
N ALA A 317 -6.35 7.50 7.73
CA ALA A 317 -5.40 8.25 8.55
C ALA A 317 -3.94 8.22 8.07
N LYS A 318 -3.45 7.11 7.47
CA LYS A 318 -2.09 7.02 6.89
C LYS A 318 -2.01 7.22 5.37
N GLY A 319 -3.14 7.36 4.67
CA GLY A 319 -3.14 7.75 3.25
C GLY A 319 -4.32 7.24 2.44
N GLU A 320 -4.24 7.46 1.12
CA GLU A 320 -5.17 6.98 0.10
C GLU A 320 -4.80 5.57 -0.38
N TYR A 321 -5.84 4.78 -0.61
CA TYR A 321 -5.75 3.40 -1.09
C TYR A 321 -6.82 3.15 -2.15
N THR A 322 -6.52 2.25 -3.10
CA THR A 322 -7.52 1.69 -4.02
C THR A 322 -8.25 0.55 -3.34
N THR A 323 -9.53 0.77 -3.01
CA THR A 323 -10.31 -0.11 -2.14
C THR A 323 -11.34 -0.95 -2.88
N ALA A 324 -11.74 -0.58 -4.10
CA ALA A 324 -12.68 -1.38 -4.89
C ALA A 324 -12.53 -1.13 -6.40
N VAL A 325 -13.07 -2.05 -7.19
CA VAL A 325 -13.53 -1.77 -8.56
C VAL A 325 -15.06 -1.93 -8.59
N ILE A 326 -15.75 -1.04 -9.29
CA ILE A 326 -17.22 -1.03 -9.31
C ILE A 326 -17.71 -1.11 -10.75
N ILE A 327 -18.32 -2.24 -11.09
CA ILE A 327 -18.82 -2.55 -12.43
C ILE A 327 -20.23 -2.00 -12.60
N ASP A 328 -20.47 -1.26 -13.67
CA ASP A 328 -21.78 -0.78 -14.09
C ASP A 328 -22.40 -1.76 -15.10
N LEU A 329 -23.50 -2.42 -14.72
CA LEU A 329 -24.19 -3.36 -15.60
C LEU A 329 -25.03 -2.70 -16.69
N GLY A 330 -25.13 -1.36 -16.70
CA GLY A 330 -25.99 -0.61 -17.61
C GLY A 330 -27.43 -0.49 -17.11
N GLU A 331 -28.15 0.49 -17.66
CA GLU A 331 -29.54 0.77 -17.28
C GLU A 331 -30.45 -0.44 -17.56
N GLY A 332 -31.25 -0.82 -16.56
CA GLY A 332 -32.19 -1.93 -16.65
C GLY A 332 -31.63 -3.30 -16.26
N ASN A 333 -30.30 -3.42 -16.10
CA ASN A 333 -29.66 -4.63 -15.62
C ASN A 333 -29.41 -4.56 -14.10
N ALA A 334 -29.54 -5.71 -13.44
CA ALA A 334 -29.24 -5.85 -12.02
C ALA A 334 -28.90 -7.31 -11.70
N VAL A 335 -28.12 -7.54 -10.64
CA VAL A 335 -27.77 -8.87 -10.11
C VAL A 335 -28.22 -9.02 -8.66
N ASN A 336 -28.42 -10.24 -8.19
CA ASN A 336 -28.70 -10.52 -6.77
C ASN A 336 -27.38 -10.65 -5.99
N SER A 337 -27.22 -9.93 -4.88
CA SER A 337 -26.02 -10.03 -4.04
C SER A 337 -25.77 -11.44 -3.51
N SER A 338 -26.82 -12.20 -3.22
CA SER A 338 -26.70 -13.57 -2.69
C SER A 338 -26.10 -14.56 -3.70
N GLU A 339 -26.04 -14.19 -4.97
CA GLU A 339 -25.51 -15.01 -6.07
C GLU A 339 -24.08 -14.61 -6.45
N LEU A 340 -23.56 -13.50 -5.93
CA LEU A 340 -22.21 -13.03 -6.21
C LEU A 340 -21.20 -13.67 -5.27
N THR A 341 -20.06 -14.09 -5.81
CA THR A 341 -18.92 -14.56 -5.03
C THR A 341 -17.59 -13.96 -5.56
N PRO A 342 -16.54 -13.87 -4.72
CA PRO A 342 -15.24 -13.40 -5.17
C PRO A 342 -14.64 -14.18 -6.34
N GLU A 343 -14.89 -15.49 -6.42
CA GLU A 343 -14.35 -16.38 -7.45
C GLU A 343 -14.92 -16.12 -8.85
N MET A 344 -15.98 -15.31 -8.96
CA MET A 344 -16.56 -14.87 -10.22
C MET A 344 -15.72 -13.81 -10.92
N PHE A 345 -14.74 -13.23 -10.23
CA PHE A 345 -13.91 -12.14 -10.72
C PHE A 345 -12.43 -12.39 -10.45
N THR A 346 -11.60 -11.92 -11.37
CA THR A 346 -10.20 -11.60 -11.08
C THR A 346 -9.95 -10.13 -11.34
N VAL A 347 -9.13 -9.52 -10.50
CA VAL A 347 -8.71 -8.12 -10.64
C VAL A 347 -7.19 -8.07 -10.65
N SER A 348 -6.62 -7.45 -11.68
CA SER A 348 -5.20 -7.12 -11.74
C SER A 348 -5.01 -5.63 -11.92
N ALA A 349 -3.85 -5.12 -11.52
CA ALA A 349 -3.48 -3.72 -11.73
C ALA A 349 -2.06 -3.60 -12.28
N ARG A 350 -1.85 -2.54 -13.06
CA ARG A 350 -0.56 -2.06 -13.55
C ARG A 350 -0.50 -0.55 -13.32
N ASP A 351 -0.18 -0.18 -12.09
CA ASP A 351 -0.02 1.21 -11.72
C ASP A 351 1.37 1.71 -12.11
N THR A 352 1.43 2.95 -12.58
CA THR A 352 2.67 3.60 -12.98
C THR A 352 2.82 4.97 -12.32
N THR A 353 3.98 5.58 -12.47
CA THR A 353 4.11 7.04 -12.36
C THR A 353 3.07 7.73 -13.25
N LEU A 354 2.64 8.95 -12.88
CA LEU A 354 1.62 9.69 -13.64
C LEU A 354 1.96 9.87 -15.13
N ASP A 355 3.25 9.95 -15.47
CA ASP A 355 3.73 10.07 -16.84
C ASP A 355 3.79 8.74 -17.62
N GLY A 356 3.41 7.63 -16.97
CA GLY A 356 3.40 6.29 -17.57
C GLY A 356 4.77 5.61 -17.68
N THR A 357 5.84 6.24 -17.20
CA THR A 357 7.22 5.80 -17.52
C THR A 357 7.76 4.68 -16.65
N ALA A 358 7.32 4.58 -15.39
CA ALA A 358 7.82 3.58 -14.44
C ALA A 358 6.67 2.87 -13.73
N GLU A 359 6.74 1.54 -13.64
CA GLU A 359 5.78 0.75 -12.87
C GLU A 359 5.99 0.95 -11.37
N THR A 360 4.90 1.21 -10.65
CA THR A 360 4.88 1.33 -9.19
C THR A 360 4.25 0.10 -8.54
N PHE A 361 3.29 -0.53 -9.23
CA PHE A 361 2.68 -1.78 -8.82
C PHE A 361 2.21 -2.55 -10.05
N THR A 362 2.55 -3.83 -10.16
CA THR A 362 2.00 -4.73 -11.20
C THR A 362 1.66 -6.05 -10.54
N GLY A 363 0.41 -6.50 -10.63
CA GLY A 363 0.01 -7.79 -10.07
C GLY A 363 -1.49 -7.95 -9.85
N MET A 364 -1.85 -9.11 -9.31
CA MET A 364 -3.23 -9.42 -8.90
C MET A 364 -3.60 -8.64 -7.64
N ARG A 365 -4.88 -8.29 -7.52
CA ARG A 365 -5.49 -7.73 -6.32
C ARG A 365 -6.37 -8.78 -5.67
N ASN A 366 -6.21 -8.98 -4.36
CA ASN A 366 -7.07 -9.86 -3.59
C ASN A 366 -8.46 -9.23 -3.46
N ILE A 367 -9.51 -10.03 -3.64
CA ILE A 367 -10.90 -9.60 -3.48
C ILE A 367 -11.36 -10.00 -2.09
N SER A 368 -11.82 -9.04 -1.29
CA SER A 368 -12.28 -9.25 0.08
C SER A 368 -13.79 -9.50 0.17
N ARG A 369 -14.57 -8.82 -0.67
CA ARG A 369 -16.04 -8.88 -0.68
C ARG A 369 -16.57 -8.54 -2.07
N VAL A 370 -17.69 -9.16 -2.47
CA VAL A 370 -18.44 -8.78 -3.68
C VAL A 370 -19.91 -8.64 -3.33
N TYR A 371 -20.57 -7.59 -3.81
CA TYR A 371 -22.00 -7.35 -3.59
C TYR A 371 -22.60 -6.40 -4.62
N ALA A 372 -23.94 -6.34 -4.65
CA ALA A 372 -24.70 -5.43 -5.48
C ALA A 372 -25.04 -4.12 -4.76
N ASN A 373 -25.07 -3.02 -5.51
CA ASN A 373 -25.50 -1.70 -5.06
C ASN A 373 -26.31 -0.99 -6.16
N ASP A 374 -27.11 -0.01 -5.80
CA ASP A 374 -27.86 0.83 -6.76
C ASP A 374 -27.09 2.10 -7.17
N GLU A 375 -26.02 2.42 -6.43
CA GLU A 375 -25.13 3.54 -6.69
C GLU A 375 -23.69 3.03 -6.91
N PRO A 376 -22.86 3.73 -7.71
CA PRO A 376 -21.48 3.36 -7.98
C PRO A 376 -20.55 3.77 -6.82
N GLU A 377 -20.86 3.33 -5.61
CA GLU A 377 -20.12 3.64 -4.38
C GLU A 377 -19.97 2.40 -3.48
N VAL A 378 -18.95 2.43 -2.64
CA VAL A 378 -18.74 1.44 -1.57
C VAL A 378 -19.69 1.69 -0.40
N ARG A 379 -20.05 0.63 0.31
CA ARG A 379 -20.95 0.67 1.48
C ARG A 379 -20.20 0.38 2.78
N GLY A 380 -19.14 1.15 3.02
CA GLY A 380 -18.14 0.86 4.06
C GLY A 380 -17.50 -0.52 3.90
N TYR A 381 -16.72 -0.95 4.88
CA TYR A 381 -15.76 -2.04 4.70
C TYR A 381 -15.78 -3.06 5.83
N LEU A 382 -15.62 -4.33 5.45
CA LEU A 382 -15.48 -5.44 6.38
C LEU A 382 -14.09 -5.41 7.02
N GLY A 383 -14.01 -5.42 8.35
CA GLY A 383 -12.75 -5.48 9.10
C GLY A 383 -12.58 -6.82 9.82
N MET A 384 -11.34 -7.16 10.20
CA MET A 384 -11.08 -8.41 10.93
C MET A 384 -11.55 -8.35 12.39
N VAL A 385 -11.42 -7.19 13.05
CA VAL A 385 -11.83 -6.97 14.45
C VAL A 385 -13.21 -6.32 14.52
N ALA A 386 -13.46 -5.29 13.71
CA ALA A 386 -14.71 -4.55 13.63
C ALA A 386 -14.92 -3.95 12.23
N ASN A 387 -16.16 -3.79 11.78
CA ASN A 387 -16.36 -3.14 10.49
C ASN A 387 -16.04 -1.63 10.57
N SER A 388 -15.85 -0.99 9.41
CA SER A 388 -15.76 0.47 9.36
C SER A 388 -17.03 1.10 9.93
N LEU A 389 -16.94 2.34 10.42
CA LEU A 389 -18.07 3.01 11.08
C LEU A 389 -19.29 3.19 10.16
N ASP A 390 -19.05 3.32 8.86
CA ASP A 390 -20.02 3.48 7.79
C ASP A 390 -20.45 2.16 7.13
N TYR A 391 -19.97 1.02 7.64
CA TYR A 391 -20.25 -0.31 7.07
C TYR A 391 -21.74 -0.62 6.98
N GLN A 392 -22.12 -1.10 5.80
CA GLN A 392 -23.42 -1.66 5.51
C GLN A 392 -23.25 -2.92 4.64
N ASP A 393 -24.18 -3.85 4.78
CA ASP A 393 -24.29 -4.97 3.83
C ASP A 393 -24.64 -4.42 2.43
N GLY A 394 -24.32 -5.21 1.41
CA GLY A 394 -24.80 -4.96 0.06
C GLY A 394 -26.33 -5.01 -0.02
N LEU A 395 -26.90 -4.37 -1.04
CA LEU A 395 -28.34 -4.45 -1.28
C LEU A 395 -28.72 -5.86 -1.74
N ASP A 396 -29.98 -6.28 -1.58
CA ASP A 396 -30.43 -7.61 -2.04
C ASP A 396 -30.16 -7.81 -3.55
N SER A 397 -30.33 -6.74 -4.32
CA SER A 397 -29.98 -6.66 -5.74
C SER A 397 -29.59 -5.23 -6.11
N GLY A 398 -28.91 -5.06 -7.24
CA GLY A 398 -28.56 -3.73 -7.74
C GLY A 398 -27.90 -3.74 -9.10
N ARG A 399 -27.84 -2.56 -9.72
CA ARG A 399 -27.20 -2.32 -11.04
C ARG A 399 -25.68 -2.39 -10.98
N TYR A 400 -25.08 -2.01 -9.85
CA TYR A 400 -23.63 -1.96 -9.71
C TYR A 400 -23.13 -3.19 -8.97
N ILE A 401 -22.05 -3.79 -9.46
CA ILE A 401 -21.32 -4.83 -8.73
C ILE A 401 -20.10 -4.17 -8.11
N VAL A 402 -20.07 -4.11 -6.77
CA VAL A 402 -18.92 -3.65 -6.02
C VAL A 402 -18.02 -4.84 -5.73
N VAL A 403 -16.81 -4.81 -6.26
CA VAL A 403 -15.75 -5.79 -5.98
C VAL A 403 -14.73 -5.10 -5.07
N GLU A 404 -14.86 -5.33 -3.76
CA GLU A 404 -13.94 -4.78 -2.76
C GLU A 404 -12.63 -5.53 -2.78
N LEU A 405 -11.55 -4.77 -2.74
CA LEU A 405 -10.19 -5.27 -2.75
C LEU A 405 -9.64 -5.29 -1.32
N GLU A 406 -8.74 -6.21 -1.04
CA GLU A 406 -7.83 -6.02 0.08
C GLU A 406 -6.90 -4.84 -0.27
N PHE A 407 -6.91 -3.84 0.60
CA PHE A 407 -6.17 -2.60 0.37
C PHE A 407 -5.30 -2.20 1.56
N TYR A 408 -5.56 -2.76 2.73
CA TYR A 408 -4.80 -2.51 3.94
C TYR A 408 -4.51 -3.83 4.66
N THR A 409 -3.26 -3.96 5.09
CA THR A 409 -2.70 -5.08 5.84
C THR A 409 -1.91 -4.53 7.01
N GLU A 410 -1.46 -5.37 7.94
CA GLU A 410 -0.59 -4.93 9.03
C GLU A 410 0.69 -4.21 8.52
N THR A 411 1.13 -4.58 7.31
CA THR A 411 2.32 -4.07 6.62
C THR A 411 2.12 -2.68 6.04
N GLY A 412 0.88 -2.23 5.90
CA GLY A 412 0.52 -0.88 5.48
C GLY A 412 -0.16 -0.74 4.12
N GLY A 413 -0.45 -1.85 3.41
CA GLY A 413 -1.22 -1.86 2.16
C GLY A 413 -0.51 -1.26 0.93
N VAL A 414 -1.21 -1.19 -0.21
CA VAL A 414 -0.70 -0.63 -1.47
C VAL A 414 -1.22 0.80 -1.65
N THR A 415 -0.31 1.78 -1.57
CA THR A 415 -0.65 3.21 -1.69
C THR A 415 -0.80 3.66 -3.14
N THR A 416 -1.57 4.72 -3.37
CA THR A 416 -1.75 5.38 -4.69
C THR A 416 -0.67 6.44 -4.98
N LEU A 417 0.52 6.26 -4.40
CA LEU A 417 1.66 7.16 -4.47
C LEU A 417 2.92 6.40 -4.96
N ASP A 418 3.72 7.06 -5.80
CA ASP A 418 5.02 6.54 -6.24
C ASP A 418 6.11 6.70 -5.18
N GLY A 419 7.31 6.17 -5.45
CA GLY A 419 8.45 6.28 -4.53
C GLY A 419 8.93 7.71 -4.25
N SER A 420 8.44 8.70 -4.99
CA SER A 420 8.66 10.14 -4.77
C SER A 420 7.46 10.84 -4.12
N SER A 421 6.48 10.08 -3.65
CA SER A 421 5.23 10.56 -3.05
C SER A 421 4.35 11.39 -3.99
N ASN A 422 4.49 11.25 -5.30
CA ASN A 422 3.55 11.80 -6.27
C ASN A 422 2.45 10.77 -6.60
N SER A 423 1.31 11.24 -7.10
CA SER A 423 0.22 10.36 -7.52
C SER A 423 0.69 9.31 -8.53
N THR A 424 0.01 8.17 -8.56
CA THR A 424 0.17 7.15 -9.60
C THR A 424 -0.96 7.21 -10.62
N LEU A 425 -0.68 6.76 -11.84
CA LEU A 425 -1.70 6.39 -12.81
C LEU A 425 -2.15 4.96 -12.49
N GLN A 426 -3.45 4.77 -12.26
CA GLN A 426 -4.02 3.47 -11.88
C GLN A 426 -4.70 2.82 -13.08
N VAL A 427 -4.24 1.63 -13.45
CA VAL A 427 -4.76 0.88 -14.60
C VAL A 427 -5.10 -0.52 -14.12
N TYR A 428 -6.38 -0.83 -14.10
CA TYR A 428 -6.94 -2.06 -13.59
C TYR A 428 -7.58 -2.82 -14.73
N ASP A 429 -7.56 -4.15 -14.61
CA ASP A 429 -8.26 -5.08 -15.47
C ASP A 429 -9.16 -5.94 -14.59
N VAL A 430 -10.41 -6.11 -15.00
CA VAL A 430 -11.38 -7.00 -14.35
C VAL A 430 -11.79 -8.08 -15.33
N THR A 431 -11.71 -9.34 -14.92
CA THR A 431 -12.09 -10.48 -15.74
C THR A 431 -13.18 -11.29 -15.05
N GLN A 432 -14.24 -11.61 -15.79
CA GLN A 432 -15.26 -12.58 -15.38
C GLN A 432 -14.70 -14.01 -15.52
N THR A 433 -14.73 -14.76 -14.43
CA THR A 433 -14.25 -16.16 -14.37
C THR A 433 -15.37 -17.19 -14.24
N GLU A 434 -16.55 -16.78 -13.78
CA GLU A 434 -17.73 -17.63 -13.69
C GLU A 434 -18.97 -16.95 -14.27
N GLU A 435 -20.04 -17.71 -14.51
CA GLU A 435 -21.30 -17.19 -15.03
C GLU A 435 -21.98 -16.25 -14.02
N ILE A 436 -22.38 -15.06 -14.46
CA ILE A 436 -23.13 -14.09 -13.65
C ILE A 436 -24.56 -14.04 -14.16
N THR A 437 -25.53 -14.35 -13.30
CA THR A 437 -26.96 -14.32 -13.64
C THR A 437 -27.58 -12.98 -13.27
N LEU A 438 -28.26 -12.34 -14.23
CA LEU A 438 -29.05 -11.15 -14.01
C LEU A 438 -30.38 -11.50 -13.33
N THR A 439 -30.97 -10.54 -12.62
CA THR A 439 -32.26 -10.68 -11.92
C THR A 439 -33.43 -11.06 -12.83
N GLU A 440 -33.36 -10.73 -14.12
CA GLU A 440 -34.34 -11.15 -15.14
C GLU A 440 -34.15 -12.60 -15.63
N GLY A 441 -33.06 -13.27 -15.21
CA GLY A 441 -32.74 -14.67 -15.49
C GLY A 441 -31.85 -14.92 -16.70
N SER A 442 -31.45 -13.87 -17.43
CA SER A 442 -30.39 -13.93 -18.44
C SER A 442 -29.01 -13.99 -17.77
N THR A 443 -27.98 -14.39 -18.51
CA THR A 443 -26.59 -14.50 -18.03
C THR A 443 -25.73 -13.47 -18.76
N LEU A 444 -24.75 -12.91 -18.05
CA LEU A 444 -23.69 -12.10 -18.68
C LEU A 444 -22.77 -13.05 -19.44
N GLU A 445 -22.93 -13.05 -20.75
CA GLU A 445 -22.13 -13.81 -21.71
C GLU A 445 -21.45 -12.85 -22.67
N ASN A 446 -20.20 -13.14 -23.03
CA ASN A 446 -19.45 -12.36 -24.03
C ASN A 446 -19.32 -10.87 -23.65
N VAL A 447 -18.94 -10.59 -22.41
CA VAL A 447 -18.76 -9.23 -21.89
C VAL A 447 -17.29 -8.92 -21.64
N VAL A 448 -16.90 -7.67 -21.84
CA VAL A 448 -15.59 -7.11 -21.45
C VAL A 448 -15.83 -5.95 -20.50
N PHE A 449 -15.12 -5.94 -19.37
CA PHE A 449 -15.14 -4.83 -18.44
C PHE A 449 -14.07 -3.80 -18.81
N GLU A 450 -14.46 -2.55 -19.05
CA GLU A 450 -13.56 -1.47 -19.43
C GLU A 450 -13.43 -0.43 -18.32
N GLN A 451 -12.20 -0.08 -17.95
CA GLN A 451 -11.97 0.96 -16.96
C GLN A 451 -12.34 2.32 -17.54
N SER A 452 -13.39 2.93 -17.00
CA SER A 452 -13.86 4.24 -17.45
C SER A 452 -13.13 5.40 -16.77
N ARG A 453 -12.86 5.30 -15.45
CA ARG A 453 -12.19 6.33 -14.64
C ARG A 453 -11.72 5.82 -13.28
N VAL A 454 -10.89 6.63 -12.64
CA VAL A 454 -10.51 6.52 -11.22
C VAL A 454 -11.31 7.57 -10.43
N VAL A 455 -11.77 7.22 -9.23
CA VAL A 455 -12.65 8.06 -8.40
C VAL A 455 -12.08 8.18 -7.01
N ASN A 456 -12.11 9.39 -6.46
CA ASN A 456 -11.88 9.62 -5.04
C ASN A 456 -12.96 10.59 -4.50
N PRO A 457 -13.87 10.14 -3.62
CA PRO A 457 -15.04 10.92 -3.19
C PRO A 457 -14.69 12.21 -2.43
N ILE A 458 -13.48 12.32 -1.89
CA ILE A 458 -12.98 13.52 -1.20
C ILE A 458 -12.18 14.38 -2.17
N LEU A 459 -11.12 13.82 -2.78
CA LEU A 459 -10.17 14.58 -3.58
C LEU A 459 -10.79 15.12 -4.86
N ASP A 460 -11.79 14.46 -5.45
CA ASP A 460 -12.47 14.92 -6.66
C ASP A 460 -13.23 16.24 -6.44
N LYS A 461 -13.57 16.57 -5.18
CA LYS A 461 -14.19 17.85 -4.79
C LYS A 461 -13.20 19.03 -4.82
N PHE A 462 -11.89 18.77 -4.87
CA PHE A 462 -10.88 19.82 -4.86
C PHE A 462 -10.47 20.24 -6.27
N THR A 463 -10.29 21.55 -6.44
CA THR A 463 -9.64 22.14 -7.61
C THR A 463 -8.16 22.41 -7.32
N THR A 464 -7.28 22.33 -8.32
CA THR A 464 -5.85 22.58 -8.15
C THR A 464 -5.41 23.90 -8.78
N HIS A 465 -4.45 24.57 -8.16
CA HIS A 465 -3.94 25.88 -8.58
C HIS A 465 -2.43 25.97 -8.35
N ALA A 466 -1.74 26.76 -9.17
CA ALA A 466 -0.29 26.98 -9.10
C ALA A 466 0.10 28.45 -9.41
N ASP A 467 -0.80 29.40 -9.12
CA ASP A 467 -0.57 30.84 -9.22
C ASP A 467 -0.01 31.42 -7.91
N ASN A 468 0.48 32.66 -7.99
CA ASN A 468 1.15 33.35 -6.87
C ASN A 468 2.32 32.56 -6.27
N SER A 469 3.00 31.68 -7.02
CA SER A 469 4.04 30.79 -6.47
C SER A 469 3.54 29.83 -5.37
N VAL A 470 2.22 29.63 -5.26
CA VAL A 470 1.58 28.75 -4.28
C VAL A 470 0.89 27.60 -5.01
N ASN A 471 1.50 26.40 -4.96
CA ASN A 471 0.81 25.18 -5.36
C ASN A 471 -0.20 24.82 -4.28
N ARG A 472 -1.46 24.58 -4.67
CA ARG A 472 -2.53 24.28 -3.72
C ARG A 472 -3.65 23.43 -4.32
N ALA A 473 -4.37 22.77 -3.42
CA ALA A 473 -5.69 22.24 -3.67
C ALA A 473 -6.73 23.02 -2.84
N LEU A 474 -7.84 23.41 -3.48
CA LEU A 474 -8.88 24.24 -2.89
C LEU A 474 -10.25 23.56 -3.02
N TYR A 475 -10.93 23.41 -1.90
CA TYR A 475 -12.34 23.03 -1.81
C TYR A 475 -13.18 24.23 -1.37
N LEU A 476 -14.17 24.58 -2.19
CA LEU A 476 -15.19 25.58 -1.87
C LEU A 476 -16.53 24.86 -1.67
N HIS A 477 -16.93 24.68 -0.41
CA HIS A 477 -18.24 24.17 -0.03
C HIS A 477 -19.36 24.92 -0.76
N SER A 478 -20.22 24.15 -1.41
CA SER A 478 -21.34 24.64 -2.21
C SER A 478 -22.65 24.06 -1.70
N ASN A 479 -23.74 24.80 -1.87
CA ASN A 479 -25.08 24.32 -1.53
C ASN A 479 -25.59 23.31 -2.58
N ALA A 480 -26.81 22.80 -2.40
CA ALA A 480 -27.43 21.84 -3.32
C ALA A 480 -27.68 22.37 -4.75
N ASN A 481 -27.48 23.66 -5.01
CA ASN A 481 -27.56 24.28 -6.34
C ASN A 481 -26.17 24.56 -6.94
N ASP A 482 -25.10 23.99 -6.38
CA ASP A 482 -23.70 24.22 -6.78
C ASP A 482 -23.23 25.68 -6.60
N GLU A 483 -23.87 26.44 -5.71
CA GLU A 483 -23.46 27.80 -5.39
C GLU A 483 -22.55 27.80 -4.15
N VAL A 484 -21.40 28.47 -4.25
CA VAL A 484 -20.45 28.61 -3.13
C VAL A 484 -21.14 29.30 -1.95
N VAL A 485 -21.17 28.60 -0.82
CA VAL A 485 -21.72 29.15 0.43
C VAL A 485 -20.79 30.24 0.93
N GLN A 486 -21.35 31.40 1.26
CA GLN A 486 -20.61 32.58 1.69
C GLN A 486 -20.38 32.57 3.21
N GLU A 487 -19.39 33.33 3.67
CA GLU A 487 -19.08 33.54 5.10
C GLU A 487 -18.85 32.23 5.89
N LEU A 488 -18.29 31.20 5.24
CA LEU A 488 -17.86 29.98 5.91
C LEU A 488 -16.46 30.10 6.50
N PRO A 489 -16.12 29.32 7.54
CA PRO A 489 -14.75 29.19 8.00
C PRO A 489 -13.81 28.73 6.88
N LEU A 490 -12.54 29.10 6.98
CA LEU A 490 -11.47 28.56 6.14
C LEU A 490 -10.51 27.73 6.99
N TYR A 491 -10.33 26.47 6.62
CA TYR A 491 -9.26 25.63 7.18
C TYR A 491 -8.07 25.55 6.21
N VAL A 492 -6.92 26.03 6.67
CA VAL A 492 -5.65 26.00 5.93
C VAL A 492 -4.78 24.87 6.48
N TYR A 493 -4.40 23.93 5.62
CA TYR A 493 -3.50 22.82 5.99
C TYR A 493 -2.20 22.86 5.20
N ILE A 494 -1.08 22.62 5.91
CA ILE A 494 0.27 22.56 5.34
C ILE A 494 0.93 21.23 5.71
N HIS A 495 1.29 20.44 4.69
CA HIS A 495 1.90 19.13 4.89
C HIS A 495 3.37 19.20 5.37
N GLY A 496 3.90 18.07 5.84
CA GLY A 496 5.32 17.94 6.24
C GLY A 496 6.28 17.75 5.06
N MET A 497 7.59 17.66 5.32
CA MET A 497 8.57 17.43 4.26
C MET A 497 8.30 16.10 3.54
N GLY A 498 8.45 16.08 2.21
CA GLY A 498 8.40 14.84 1.43
C GLY A 498 7.01 14.34 1.08
N ARG A 499 5.95 15.15 1.23
CA ARG A 499 4.63 14.86 0.66
C ARG A 499 4.56 15.53 -0.73
N GLY A 500 4.15 14.79 -1.76
CA GLY A 500 4.30 15.21 -3.17
C GLY A 500 3.42 16.38 -3.61
N GLY A 501 3.25 16.53 -4.93
CA GLY A 501 2.43 17.64 -5.49
C GLY A 501 3.16 18.98 -5.44
N THR A 502 4.47 18.92 -5.67
CA THR A 502 5.41 19.97 -5.29
C THR A 502 5.68 21.01 -6.40
N SER A 503 5.09 20.83 -7.58
CA SER A 503 5.24 21.72 -8.74
C SER A 503 3.94 21.86 -9.54
N ALA A 504 3.89 22.81 -10.47
CA ALA A 504 2.76 23.00 -11.38
C ALA A 504 2.52 21.78 -12.30
N GLU A 505 3.58 21.04 -12.62
CA GLU A 505 3.56 19.87 -13.52
C GLU A 505 3.20 18.56 -12.80
N THR A 506 3.04 18.60 -11.48
CA THR A 506 2.67 17.44 -10.65
C THR A 506 1.26 17.63 -10.12
N ASP A 507 0.53 16.54 -9.88
CA ASP A 507 -0.76 16.58 -9.21
C ASP A 507 -0.63 17.17 -7.79
N GLN A 508 -1.14 18.40 -7.56
CA GLN A 508 -1.06 19.06 -6.26
C GLN A 508 -1.86 18.33 -5.16
N LYS A 509 -2.80 17.44 -5.54
CA LYS A 509 -3.54 16.60 -4.60
C LYS A 509 -2.69 15.46 -4.04
N ALA A 510 -1.51 15.16 -4.61
CA ALA A 510 -0.62 14.12 -4.11
C ALA A 510 -0.31 14.25 -2.60
N ALA A 511 -0.13 15.48 -2.10
CA ALA A 511 0.07 15.73 -0.66
C ALA A 511 -1.12 15.29 0.20
N MET A 512 -2.34 15.30 -0.35
CA MET A 512 -3.58 14.89 0.32
C MET A 512 -3.77 13.37 0.31
N LYS A 513 -3.03 12.64 -0.52
CA LYS A 513 -3.04 11.17 -0.59
C LYS A 513 -2.21 10.51 0.52
N SER A 514 -1.50 11.31 1.29
CA SER A 514 -0.82 10.89 2.52
C SER A 514 -1.65 11.31 3.75
N ALA A 515 -1.18 11.01 4.96
CA ALA A 515 -1.80 11.53 6.19
C ALA A 515 -1.95 13.07 6.13
N ASN A 516 -3.18 13.57 5.97
CA ASN A 516 -3.42 14.98 5.65
C ASN A 516 -4.67 15.53 6.33
N GLY A 517 -4.51 16.66 7.04
CA GLY A 517 -5.58 17.30 7.79
C GLY A 517 -6.73 17.83 6.95
N ALA A 518 -6.49 18.18 5.68
CA ALA A 518 -7.56 18.59 4.77
C ALA A 518 -8.55 17.44 4.53
N VAL A 519 -8.03 16.21 4.37
CA VAL A 519 -8.85 15.02 4.20
C VAL A 519 -9.55 14.64 5.50
N ALA A 520 -8.85 14.71 6.63
CA ALA A 520 -9.44 14.46 7.96
C ALA A 520 -10.67 15.36 8.20
N LEU A 521 -10.56 16.66 7.87
CA LEU A 521 -11.68 17.59 7.99
C LEU A 521 -12.83 17.26 7.03
N MET A 522 -12.52 16.86 5.81
CA MET A 522 -13.57 16.47 4.84
C MET A 522 -14.35 15.24 5.28
N GLN A 523 -13.72 14.29 5.97
CA GLN A 523 -14.42 13.15 6.58
C GLN A 523 -15.35 13.62 7.70
N ARG A 524 -14.87 14.46 8.62
CA ARG A 524 -15.70 15.05 9.69
C ARG A 524 -16.87 15.85 9.11
N MET A 525 -16.66 16.58 8.02
CA MET A 525 -17.72 17.30 7.32
C MET A 525 -18.75 16.35 6.69
N GLY A 526 -18.34 15.17 6.24
CA GLY A 526 -19.26 14.11 5.80
C GLY A 526 -20.10 13.54 6.96
N GLU A 527 -19.50 13.37 8.14
CA GLU A 527 -20.19 12.89 9.35
C GLU A 527 -21.19 13.91 9.91
N ASN A 528 -20.80 15.19 9.96
CA ASN A 528 -21.64 16.27 10.49
C ASN A 528 -21.42 17.58 9.70
N PRO A 529 -22.14 17.77 8.57
CA PRO A 529 -21.94 18.92 7.70
C PRO A 529 -22.33 20.23 8.39
N GLU A 530 -23.32 20.24 9.28
CA GLU A 530 -23.74 21.47 9.98
C GLU A 530 -22.65 22.00 10.92
N LYS A 531 -21.90 21.11 11.57
CA LYS A 531 -20.85 21.47 12.55
C LYS A 531 -19.54 21.89 11.87
N TYR A 532 -19.14 21.20 10.79
CA TYR A 532 -17.83 21.38 10.18
C TYR A 532 -17.83 22.02 8.79
N ALA A 533 -18.99 22.48 8.28
CA ALA A 533 -19.08 23.20 7.01
C ALA A 533 -18.03 24.31 6.93
N SER A 534 -17.13 24.19 5.95
CA SER A 534 -15.99 25.09 5.77
C SER A 534 -15.45 25.00 4.34
N HIS A 535 -14.68 26.01 3.96
CA HIS A 535 -13.77 25.94 2.83
C HIS A 535 -12.43 25.35 3.29
N VAL A 536 -11.72 24.65 2.39
CA VAL A 536 -10.45 23.99 2.73
C VAL A 536 -9.37 24.37 1.73
N LEU A 537 -8.25 24.86 2.24
CA LEU A 537 -7.06 25.24 1.48
C LEU A 537 -5.90 24.33 1.90
N ASN A 538 -5.51 23.40 1.04
CA ASN A 538 -4.32 22.56 1.23
C ASN A 538 -3.15 23.12 0.42
N ILE A 539 -2.06 23.49 1.09
CA ILE A 539 -0.86 24.04 0.45
C ILE A 539 0.16 22.93 0.21
N SER A 540 0.72 22.89 -1.00
CA SER A 540 1.72 21.90 -1.42
C SER A 540 3.06 22.54 -1.79
N TYR A 541 4.20 21.93 -1.43
CA TYR A 541 5.53 22.49 -1.68
C TYR A 541 6.67 21.45 -1.69
N ASN A 542 7.80 21.80 -2.33
CA ASN A 542 8.92 20.86 -2.50
C ASN A 542 9.87 20.81 -1.31
N GLY A 543 9.94 19.65 -0.64
CA GLY A 543 10.89 19.37 0.42
C GLY A 543 10.69 20.31 1.61
N ILE A 544 11.58 21.30 1.76
CA ILE A 544 11.52 22.33 2.80
C ILE A 544 11.28 23.75 2.24
N SER A 545 11.09 23.85 0.92
CA SER A 545 10.93 25.11 0.19
C SER A 545 9.49 25.59 0.26
N THR A 546 9.05 25.96 1.47
CA THR A 546 7.72 26.53 1.72
C THR A 546 7.50 27.82 0.90
N PRO A 547 6.25 28.12 0.48
CA PRO A 547 5.95 29.31 -0.30
C PRO A 547 6.21 30.60 0.50
N ASP A 548 6.32 31.73 -0.21
CA ASP A 548 6.38 33.03 0.47
C ASP A 548 5.07 33.27 1.24
N ILE A 549 5.19 33.66 2.51
CA ILE A 549 4.04 33.91 3.38
C ILE A 549 3.14 35.03 2.84
N ALA A 550 3.70 36.01 2.12
CA ALA A 550 2.95 37.09 1.50
C ALA A 550 2.06 36.57 0.37
N ASP A 551 2.54 35.61 -0.40
CA ASP A 551 1.79 35.02 -1.50
C ASP A 551 0.65 34.14 -0.97
N VAL A 552 0.89 33.36 0.09
CA VAL A 552 -0.17 32.61 0.79
C VAL A 552 -1.23 33.57 1.35
N LYS A 553 -0.80 34.70 1.92
CA LYS A 553 -1.73 35.70 2.45
C LYS A 553 -2.61 36.31 1.35
N VAL A 554 -2.07 36.56 0.16
CA VAL A 554 -2.85 37.04 -1.00
C VAL A 554 -3.94 36.03 -1.36
N VAL A 555 -3.63 34.74 -1.42
CA VAL A 555 -4.63 33.70 -1.72
C VAL A 555 -5.77 33.71 -0.70
N ILE A 556 -5.46 33.81 0.60
CA ILE A 556 -6.49 33.85 1.64
C ILE A 556 -7.29 35.15 1.58
N ASP A 557 -6.63 36.29 1.35
CA ASP A 557 -7.30 37.59 1.24
C ASP A 557 -8.25 37.66 0.04
N ASP A 558 -7.90 37.03 -1.07
CA ASP A 558 -8.77 36.93 -2.24
C ASP A 558 -10.04 36.11 -1.94
N LEU A 559 -9.91 35.02 -1.16
CA LEU A 559 -11.06 34.24 -0.69
C LEU A 559 -11.97 35.05 0.24
N VAL A 560 -11.39 35.81 1.17
CA VAL A 560 -12.17 36.73 2.04
C VAL A 560 -12.83 37.83 1.21
N ALA A 561 -12.10 38.45 0.28
CA ALA A 561 -12.61 39.53 -0.56
C ALA A 561 -13.73 39.07 -1.51
N SER A 562 -13.74 37.79 -1.88
CA SER A 562 -14.81 37.18 -2.67
C SER A 562 -16.14 37.02 -1.90
N GLY A 563 -16.12 37.09 -0.57
CA GLY A 563 -17.24 36.81 0.32
C GLY A 563 -17.36 35.35 0.77
N ALA A 564 -16.59 34.45 0.17
CA ALA A 564 -16.62 33.01 0.50
C ALA A 564 -16.21 32.75 1.96
N VAL A 565 -15.15 33.42 2.43
CA VAL A 565 -14.56 33.16 3.75
C VAL A 565 -14.96 34.22 4.77
N ASP A 566 -15.41 33.76 5.94
CA ASP A 566 -15.50 34.57 7.14
C ASP A 566 -14.11 34.87 7.71
N SER A 567 -13.72 36.15 7.65
CA SER A 567 -12.41 36.61 8.12
C SER A 567 -12.17 36.40 9.61
N ASN A 568 -13.21 36.19 10.41
CA ASN A 568 -13.11 35.92 11.84
C ASN A 568 -12.88 34.44 12.17
N ARG A 569 -13.00 33.55 11.18
CA ARG A 569 -12.91 32.09 11.34
C ARG A 569 -11.95 31.46 10.33
N ILE A 570 -10.71 31.95 10.34
CA ILE A 570 -9.60 31.38 9.55
C ILE A 570 -8.70 30.56 10.48
N TYR A 571 -8.56 29.28 10.19
CA TYR A 571 -7.82 28.30 10.98
C TYR A 571 -6.60 27.81 10.21
N VAL A 572 -5.50 27.53 10.91
CA VAL A 572 -4.28 27.01 10.29
C VAL A 572 -3.70 25.84 11.08
N ALA A 573 -3.30 24.79 10.37
CA ALA A 573 -2.65 23.62 10.93
C ALA A 573 -1.59 23.08 9.98
N GLY A 574 -0.66 22.29 10.53
CA GLY A 574 0.35 21.66 9.71
C GLY A 574 1.25 20.72 10.48
N PHE A 575 1.84 19.79 9.76
CA PHE A 575 2.68 18.72 10.31
C PHE A 575 4.16 18.98 10.02
N SER A 576 5.06 18.70 10.98
CA SER A 576 6.51 18.74 10.79
C SER A 576 7.01 20.11 10.29
N TRP A 577 7.62 20.18 9.10
CA TRP A 577 7.95 21.42 8.42
C TRP A 577 6.73 22.33 8.19
N GLY A 578 5.57 21.75 7.88
CA GLY A 578 4.29 22.47 7.81
C GLY A 578 3.84 23.01 9.16
N GLY A 579 4.20 22.36 10.27
CA GLY A 579 4.00 22.87 11.62
C GLY A 579 4.88 24.10 11.91
N MET A 580 6.15 24.08 11.49
CA MET A 580 7.02 25.26 11.56
C MET A 580 6.48 26.40 10.69
N TYR A 581 5.98 26.09 9.51
CA TYR A 581 5.39 27.07 8.61
C TYR A 581 4.09 27.67 9.17
N THR A 582 3.25 26.84 9.80
CA THR A 582 2.08 27.28 10.59
C THR A 582 2.49 28.33 11.62
N ASN A 583 3.53 28.06 12.41
CA ASN A 583 4.05 29.02 13.38
C ASN A 583 4.62 30.29 12.73
N THR A 584 5.20 30.18 11.53
CA THR A 584 5.70 31.33 10.77
C THR A 584 4.54 32.24 10.35
N LEU A 585 3.45 31.68 9.84
CA LEU A 585 2.25 32.43 9.48
C LEU A 585 1.60 33.12 10.69
N LEU A 586 1.45 32.39 11.81
CA LEU A 586 0.87 32.92 13.04
C LEU A 586 1.65 34.13 13.57
N ASN A 587 2.99 34.06 13.59
CA ASN A 587 3.84 35.14 14.06
C ASN A 587 3.90 36.33 13.08
N ALA A 588 3.83 36.07 11.77
CA ALA A 588 3.88 37.13 10.77
C ALA A 588 2.58 37.93 10.66
N TYR A 589 1.43 37.26 10.86
CA TYR A 589 0.10 37.83 10.73
C TYR A 589 -0.68 37.73 12.04
N THR A 590 -0.19 38.43 13.07
CA THR A 590 -0.77 38.36 14.42
C THR A 590 -2.19 38.91 14.44
N GLY A 591 -3.12 38.16 15.03
CA GLY A 591 -4.55 38.52 15.08
C GLY A 591 -5.32 38.25 13.78
N PHE A 592 -4.73 37.52 12.82
CA PHE A 592 -5.39 37.13 11.57
C PHE A 592 -6.03 35.74 11.62
N PHE A 593 -5.42 34.80 12.33
CA PHE A 593 -5.92 33.44 12.46
C PHE A 593 -6.67 33.28 13.79
N ALA A 594 -7.85 32.67 13.74
CA ALA A 594 -8.67 32.39 14.91
C ALA A 594 -8.10 31.22 15.74
N ALA A 595 -7.48 30.23 15.09
CA ALA A 595 -6.82 29.11 15.77
C ALA A 595 -5.62 28.56 14.99
N GLY A 596 -4.63 28.06 15.74
CA GLY A 596 -3.44 27.37 15.22
C GLY A 596 -3.23 26.00 15.87
N ALA A 597 -3.06 24.94 15.06
CA ALA A 597 -2.83 23.58 15.54
C ALA A 597 -1.63 22.91 14.84
N PRO A 598 -0.37 23.21 15.23
CA PRO A 598 0.79 22.55 14.66
C PRO A 598 1.07 21.19 15.31
N MET A 599 1.32 20.18 14.47
CA MET A 599 1.77 18.84 14.87
C MET A 599 3.27 18.70 14.60
N SER A 600 4.03 18.39 15.65
CA SER A 600 5.49 18.33 15.69
C SER A 600 6.22 19.36 14.85
N PRO A 601 5.98 20.66 15.13
CA PRO A 601 6.68 21.71 14.44
C PRO A 601 8.20 21.55 14.65
N VAL A 602 8.94 21.46 13.55
CA VAL A 602 10.43 21.40 13.53
C VAL A 602 11.05 22.54 14.35
N GLY A 603 10.35 23.67 14.41
CA GLY A 603 10.68 24.73 15.34
C GLY A 603 9.58 25.77 15.48
N GLY A 604 9.76 26.62 16.49
CA GLY A 604 8.92 27.79 16.72
C GLY A 604 7.62 27.46 17.47
N SER A 605 7.00 28.55 17.91
CA SER A 605 5.67 28.68 18.50
C SER A 605 5.30 30.17 18.41
N PRO A 606 4.07 30.59 18.77
CA PRO A 606 3.75 32.01 18.92
C PRO A 606 4.70 32.70 19.91
N ASP A 607 5.28 33.85 19.56
CA ASP A 607 6.24 34.61 20.39
C ASP A 607 5.52 35.44 21.48
N ALA A 608 4.67 34.79 22.27
CA ALA A 608 3.83 35.43 23.27
C ALA A 608 4.63 36.10 24.39
N ALA A 609 5.82 35.57 24.72
CA ALA A 609 6.71 36.17 25.70
C ALA A 609 7.18 37.59 25.35
N ASN A 610 7.22 37.92 24.05
CA ASN A 610 7.69 39.21 23.56
C ASN A 610 6.61 40.00 22.80
N ASN A 611 5.44 39.42 22.54
CA ASN A 611 4.36 40.02 21.78
C ASN A 611 2.97 39.71 22.39
N GLU A 612 2.41 40.71 23.08
CA GLU A 612 1.11 40.60 23.76
C GLU A 612 -0.08 40.34 22.81
N VAL A 613 0.08 40.54 21.49
CA VAL A 613 -0.99 40.23 20.51
C VAL A 613 -1.25 38.73 20.42
N HIS A 614 -0.31 37.88 20.85
CA HIS A 614 -0.52 36.44 20.95
C HIS A 614 -1.24 35.99 22.22
N ALA A 615 -1.49 36.88 23.19
CA ALA A 615 -2.04 36.48 24.49
C ALA A 615 -3.38 35.74 24.34
N ASP A 616 -4.22 36.17 23.41
CA ASP A 616 -5.55 35.58 23.19
C ASP A 616 -5.61 34.62 21.98
N LEU A 617 -4.48 34.34 21.33
CA LEU A 617 -4.43 33.40 20.20
C LEU A 617 -4.79 31.99 20.70
N ALA A 618 -5.81 31.38 20.10
CA ALA A 618 -6.14 29.98 20.33
C ALA A 618 -5.06 29.08 19.69
N TYR A 619 -4.28 28.37 20.50
CA TYR A 619 -3.13 27.61 20.02
C TYR A 619 -2.99 26.25 20.70
N TRP A 620 -2.78 25.19 19.93
CA TRP A 620 -2.58 23.84 20.45
C TRP A 620 -1.43 23.12 19.73
N MET A 621 -0.32 22.90 20.44
CA MET A 621 0.82 22.14 19.92
C MET A 621 0.72 20.66 20.30
N PHE A 622 1.04 19.77 19.36
CA PHE A 622 1.04 18.31 19.56
C PHE A 622 2.43 17.74 19.27
N VAL A 623 2.98 16.92 20.17
CA VAL A 623 4.26 16.21 20.00
C VAL A 623 4.16 14.82 20.65
N ASN A 624 4.69 13.80 19.99
CA ASN A 624 4.85 12.46 20.52
C ASN A 624 6.12 12.40 21.39
N SER A 625 6.07 11.77 22.56
CA SER A 625 7.20 11.71 23.50
C SER A 625 8.43 10.92 23.03
N TYR A 626 8.27 10.11 21.97
CA TYR A 626 9.34 9.39 21.31
C TYR A 626 9.84 10.07 20.03
N ASP A 627 9.26 11.22 19.65
CA ASP A 627 9.81 12.03 18.57
C ASP A 627 11.16 12.64 19.00
N GLY A 628 12.02 12.90 18.02
CA GLY A 628 13.41 13.29 18.19
C GLY A 628 13.60 14.48 19.15
N GLY A 629 14.72 14.50 19.86
CA GLY A 629 14.95 15.45 20.97
C GLY A 629 14.83 16.94 20.62
N SER A 630 14.95 17.34 19.36
CA SER A 630 14.68 18.72 18.92
C SER A 630 13.21 19.11 19.06
N TYR A 631 12.27 18.20 18.77
CA TYR A 631 10.83 18.45 18.88
C TYR A 631 10.42 18.58 20.34
N GLN A 632 10.94 17.69 21.21
CA GLN A 632 10.79 17.80 22.67
C GLN A 632 11.30 19.14 23.19
N THR A 633 12.49 19.55 22.75
CA THR A 633 13.07 20.85 23.14
C THR A 633 12.17 22.01 22.69
N ASN A 634 11.58 21.95 21.50
CA ASN A 634 10.68 22.99 21.01
C ASN A 634 9.38 23.07 21.85
N LEU A 635 8.79 21.91 22.20
CA LEU A 635 7.64 21.84 23.09
C LEU A 635 7.97 22.41 24.47
N GLU A 636 9.09 22.00 25.07
CA GLU A 636 9.54 22.49 26.38
C GLU A 636 9.75 24.01 26.36
N ASN A 637 10.35 24.56 25.30
CA ASN A 637 10.51 26.00 25.16
C ASN A 637 9.15 26.71 25.09
N PHE A 638 8.22 26.18 24.29
CA PHE A 638 6.86 26.73 24.22
C PHE A 638 6.17 26.73 25.60
N ILE A 639 6.19 25.60 26.31
CA ILE A 639 5.54 25.45 27.62
C ILE A 639 6.14 26.40 28.68
N ASN A 640 7.46 26.59 28.66
CA ASN A 640 8.13 27.37 29.71
C ASN A 640 8.19 28.86 29.42
N GLU A 641 8.22 29.26 28.14
CA GLU A 641 8.44 30.65 27.74
C GLU A 641 7.16 31.33 27.24
N ASN A 642 6.37 30.69 26.38
CA ASN A 642 5.26 31.34 25.67
C ASN A 642 3.88 31.00 26.25
N LEU A 643 3.64 29.72 26.57
CA LEU A 643 2.37 29.26 27.15
C LEU A 643 1.91 30.08 28.38
N PRO A 644 2.78 30.49 29.33
CA PRO A 644 2.36 31.26 30.51
C PRO A 644 1.76 32.63 30.20
N GLU A 645 2.06 33.18 29.02
CA GLU A 645 1.60 34.50 28.55
C GLU A 645 0.35 34.40 27.67
N MET A 646 -0.19 33.18 27.47
CA MET A 646 -1.35 32.92 26.61
C MET A 646 -2.56 32.42 27.42
N THR A 647 -3.74 32.94 27.13
CA THR A 647 -5.00 32.62 27.83
C THR A 647 -5.70 31.40 27.23
N ASN A 648 -5.52 31.16 25.93
CA ASN A 648 -6.21 30.12 25.16
C ASN A 648 -5.22 29.16 24.47
N ALA A 649 -4.12 28.81 25.14
CA ALA A 649 -3.10 27.95 24.57
C ALA A 649 -2.88 26.66 25.37
N ARG A 650 -2.46 25.61 24.67
CA ARG A 650 -2.16 24.31 25.28
C ARG A 650 -1.14 23.49 24.48
N ALA A 651 -0.62 22.46 25.12
CA ALA A 651 0.37 21.55 24.55
C ALA A 651 0.03 20.12 24.97
N SER A 652 0.05 19.20 24.01
CA SER A 652 -0.11 17.77 24.23
C SER A 652 1.21 17.05 23.98
N LEU A 653 1.63 16.28 24.99
CA LEU A 653 2.74 15.32 24.90
C LEU A 653 2.14 13.93 25.09
N PHE A 654 2.02 13.17 24.01
CA PHE A 654 1.38 11.86 24.02
C PHE A 654 2.39 10.75 23.72
N ASN A 655 2.15 9.57 24.28
CA ASN A 655 3.12 8.46 24.25
C ASN A 655 2.75 7.34 23.28
N SER A 656 1.47 7.22 22.96
CA SER A 656 1.03 6.19 22.02
C SER A 656 1.15 6.71 20.60
N ASN A 657 1.26 5.79 19.66
CA ASN A 657 1.22 6.03 18.23
C ASN A 657 0.13 5.18 17.56
N GLU A 658 -0.76 4.59 18.36
CA GLU A 658 -1.89 3.83 17.89
C GLU A 658 -2.87 4.78 17.17
N SER A 659 -3.07 4.54 15.88
CA SER A 659 -4.19 5.09 15.15
C SER A 659 -5.41 4.24 15.50
N PHE A 660 -6.29 4.76 16.36
CA PHE A 660 -7.56 4.09 16.71
C PHE A 660 -8.62 4.23 15.61
N VAL A 661 -8.24 4.76 14.45
CA VAL A 661 -9.11 4.97 13.31
C VAL A 661 -9.04 3.76 12.39
N TRP A 662 -10.19 3.41 11.82
CA TRP A 662 -10.31 2.39 10.79
C TRP A 662 -9.48 2.77 9.54
N PRO A 663 -8.81 1.83 8.84
CA PRO A 663 -8.72 0.38 9.10
C PRO A 663 -7.61 -0.01 10.08
N TYR A 664 -6.88 0.92 10.69
CA TYR A 664 -5.71 0.58 11.53
C TYR A 664 -6.12 -0.24 12.75
N ASN A 665 -7.18 0.16 13.44
CA ASN A 665 -7.74 -0.58 14.57
C ASN A 665 -8.34 -1.97 14.24
N GLN A 666 -8.19 -2.45 12.99
CA GLN A 666 -8.67 -3.75 12.52
C GLN A 666 -7.70 -4.90 12.67
N PHE A 667 -6.45 -4.59 12.91
CA PHE A 667 -5.41 -5.57 13.14
C PHE A 667 -5.08 -5.52 14.62
N ASP A 668 -4.61 -6.64 15.18
CA ASP A 668 -3.94 -6.60 16.47
C ASP A 668 -2.75 -5.67 16.26
N GLN A 669 -2.89 -4.40 16.65
CA GLN A 669 -1.83 -3.42 16.50
C GLN A 669 -0.67 -4.04 17.28
N PRO A 670 0.45 -4.41 16.62
CA PRO A 670 1.53 -5.11 17.31
C PRO A 670 1.80 -4.30 18.56
N ASP A 671 1.82 -4.90 19.76
CA ASP A 671 2.07 -4.19 21.02
C ASP A 671 3.24 -3.23 20.77
N GLN A 672 2.97 -1.96 20.46
CA GLN A 672 3.98 -1.00 20.04
C GLN A 672 4.58 -0.49 21.33
N ASN A 673 5.21 -1.43 22.04
CA ASN A 673 5.70 -1.31 23.38
C ASN A 673 6.83 -0.29 23.30
N PRO A 674 6.62 0.92 23.83
CA PRO A 674 7.62 1.97 23.70
C PRO A 674 8.97 1.53 24.30
N PRO A 675 10.10 2.05 23.79
CA PRO A 675 10.22 3.20 22.91
C PRO A 675 10.19 2.87 21.41
N LEU A 676 9.52 3.72 20.64
CA LEU A 676 9.49 3.65 19.18
C LEU A 676 10.82 4.12 18.57
N PRO A 677 11.18 3.65 17.37
CA PRO A 677 12.14 4.35 16.52
C PRO A 677 11.65 5.78 16.24
N ASP A 678 12.51 6.78 16.43
CA ASP A 678 12.17 8.22 16.32
C ASP A 678 11.36 8.58 15.07
N TYR A 679 11.65 7.97 13.91
CA TYR A 679 10.95 8.29 12.66
C TYR A 679 9.48 7.85 12.66
N ILE A 680 9.15 6.72 13.30
CA ILE A 680 7.76 6.21 13.36
C ILE A 680 6.95 7.14 14.27
N ALA A 681 7.53 7.53 15.41
CA ALA A 681 6.91 8.46 16.34
C ALA A 681 6.59 9.80 15.66
N HIS A 682 7.46 10.28 14.77
CA HIS A 682 7.22 11.49 13.99
C HIS A 682 6.07 11.34 12.99
N GLU A 683 6.08 10.29 12.16
CA GLU A 683 5.13 10.16 11.05
C GLU A 683 3.66 9.98 11.49
N VAL A 684 3.41 9.41 12.67
CA VAL A 684 2.05 9.19 13.19
C VAL A 684 1.36 10.46 13.70
N GLU A 685 2.10 11.55 13.90
CA GLU A 685 1.53 12.77 14.48
C GLU A 685 0.63 13.51 13.49
N ALA A 686 0.81 13.27 12.19
CA ALA A 686 -0.12 13.71 11.16
C ALA A 686 -1.53 13.10 11.34
N ALA A 687 -1.64 11.91 11.94
CA ALA A 687 -2.90 11.20 12.17
C ALA A 687 -3.69 11.75 13.36
N VAL A 688 -3.12 12.63 14.20
CA VAL A 688 -3.80 13.23 15.37
C VAL A 688 -5.14 13.89 15.00
N LEU A 689 -5.24 14.48 13.80
CA LEU A 689 -6.47 15.13 13.33
C LEU A 689 -7.62 14.14 13.03
N TYR A 690 -7.33 12.85 12.88
CA TYR A 690 -8.35 11.82 12.67
C TYR A 690 -8.88 11.25 14.00
N ASN A 691 -8.10 11.35 15.08
CA ASN A 691 -8.41 10.76 16.37
C ASN A 691 -9.31 11.66 17.24
N ASN A 692 -10.03 11.05 18.18
CA ASN A 692 -10.65 11.76 19.29
C ASN A 692 -9.60 12.05 20.38
N VAL A 693 -9.85 13.10 21.20
CA VAL A 693 -8.93 13.51 22.26
C VAL A 693 -8.75 12.41 23.31
N TYR A 694 -9.86 11.80 23.69
CA TYR A 694 -9.94 10.75 24.71
C TYR A 694 -10.44 9.46 24.06
N GLU A 695 -9.60 8.42 24.06
CA GLU A 695 -9.95 7.08 23.62
C GLU A 695 -9.44 6.05 24.65
N ALA A 696 -10.05 4.88 24.75
CA ALA A 696 -9.60 3.90 25.74
C ALA A 696 -8.19 3.39 25.42
N GLY A 697 -7.22 3.66 26.31
CA GLY A 697 -5.80 3.32 26.07
C GLY A 697 -4.98 4.42 25.39
N TRP A 698 -5.62 5.54 25.04
CA TRP A 698 -5.01 6.70 24.40
C TRP A 698 -5.43 8.01 25.04
N ASP A 699 -4.47 8.92 25.19
CA ASP A 699 -4.74 10.24 25.73
C ASP A 699 -3.85 11.27 25.03
N MET A 700 -4.46 12.06 24.14
CA MET A 700 -3.82 13.25 23.57
C MET A 700 -4.27 14.54 24.27
N ALA A 701 -4.92 14.44 25.42
CA ALA A 701 -5.30 15.62 26.17
C ALA A 701 -4.06 16.46 26.53
N PRO A 702 -4.24 17.77 26.74
CA PRO A 702 -3.10 18.62 27.03
C PRO A 702 -2.36 18.20 28.30
N THR A 703 -1.04 18.09 28.18
CA THR A 703 -0.14 17.93 29.33
C THR A 703 0.22 19.28 29.95
N ALA A 704 0.04 20.37 29.20
CA ALA A 704 0.10 21.74 29.69
C ALA A 704 -1.02 22.60 29.08
N GLY A 705 -1.62 23.49 29.89
CA GLY A 705 -2.87 24.18 29.55
C GLY A 705 -4.10 23.36 29.96
N THR A 706 -5.30 23.85 29.65
CA THR A 706 -6.57 23.18 29.97
C THR A 706 -7.41 22.99 28.73
N LEU A 707 -8.14 21.88 28.65
CA LEU A 707 -9.15 21.63 27.64
C LEU A 707 -10.52 21.51 28.31
N ASP A 708 -11.52 22.17 27.73
CA ASP A 708 -12.92 21.95 28.14
C ASP A 708 -13.38 20.56 27.67
N SER A 709 -14.04 19.82 28.53
CA SER A 709 -14.54 18.46 28.25
C SER A 709 -15.56 18.39 27.11
N ARG A 710 -16.10 19.54 26.65
CA ARG A 710 -17.02 19.60 25.50
C ARG A 710 -16.35 19.30 24.16
N TYR A 711 -15.02 19.38 24.08
CA TYR A 711 -14.30 19.17 22.83
C TYR A 711 -13.87 17.71 22.69
N GLU A 712 -14.46 17.00 21.74
CA GLU A 712 -14.21 15.57 21.54
C GLU A 712 -12.98 15.31 20.64
N ASN A 713 -12.67 16.25 19.73
CA ASN A 713 -11.54 16.17 18.81
C ASN A 713 -10.94 17.58 18.55
N VAL A 714 -9.84 17.64 17.77
CA VAL A 714 -9.15 18.90 17.49
C VAL A 714 -10.03 19.87 16.68
N PHE A 715 -10.82 19.38 15.72
CA PHE A 715 -11.70 20.22 14.91
C PHE A 715 -12.83 20.84 15.73
N ASP A 716 -13.39 20.12 16.70
CA ASP A 716 -14.36 20.68 17.67
C ASP A 716 -13.83 21.91 18.37
N TRP A 717 -12.59 21.81 18.86
CA TRP A 717 -11.94 22.93 19.50
C TRP A 717 -11.66 24.06 18.52
N MET A 718 -11.09 23.78 17.35
CA MET A 718 -10.73 24.80 16.35
C MET A 718 -11.95 25.58 15.86
N PHE A 719 -13.04 24.89 15.51
CA PHE A 719 -14.24 25.50 14.95
C PHE A 719 -15.06 26.30 15.96
N ALA A 720 -14.81 26.11 17.27
CA ALA A 720 -15.36 26.96 18.31
C ALA A 720 -14.64 28.32 18.45
N GLN A 721 -13.50 28.50 17.80
CA GLN A 721 -12.70 29.73 17.93
C GLN A 721 -13.12 30.79 16.91
N ASN A 722 -13.12 32.05 17.35
CA ASN A 722 -13.47 33.22 16.56
C ASN A 722 -12.70 34.45 17.07
N LEU A 723 -12.22 35.32 16.17
CA LEU A 723 -11.46 36.53 16.50
C LEU A 723 -12.25 37.58 17.30
N GLU A 724 -13.57 37.57 17.26
CA GLU A 724 -14.44 38.47 18.05
C GLU A 724 -14.75 37.91 19.46
N GLY A 725 -14.26 36.72 19.80
CA GLY A 725 -14.54 35.97 21.03
C GLY A 725 -15.22 34.62 20.73
N GLU A 726 -15.15 33.64 21.64
CA GLU A 726 -15.89 32.37 21.45
C GLU A 726 -17.39 32.66 21.31
N ASP A 727 -18.05 32.00 20.36
CA ASP A 727 -19.51 31.87 20.37
C ASP A 727 -19.89 31.06 21.62
N GLU A 728 -20.07 31.74 22.76
CA GLU A 728 -20.87 31.21 23.86
C GLU A 728 -22.31 31.09 23.34
N GLY A 729 -22.58 30.00 22.63
CA GLY A 729 -23.85 29.73 22.00
C GLY A 729 -25.02 30.00 22.93
N GLU A 730 -26.05 30.62 22.37
CA GLU A 730 -27.40 30.61 22.91
C GLU A 730 -27.67 29.22 23.49
N SER A 731 -28.08 29.18 24.75
CA SER A 731 -28.57 27.98 25.39
C SER A 731 -29.60 27.31 24.48
N ASP A 732 -29.25 26.15 23.94
CA ASP A 732 -30.18 25.20 23.35
C ASP A 732 -31.40 25.08 24.31
N PRO A 733 -32.64 25.36 23.87
CA PRO A 733 -33.78 25.18 24.74
C PRO A 733 -33.83 23.72 25.16
N GLU A 734 -33.87 23.44 26.47
CA GLU A 734 -34.00 22.09 27.01
C GLU A 734 -35.02 21.27 26.19
N PRO A 735 -34.71 20.01 25.84
CA PRO A 735 -35.70 19.14 25.24
C PRO A 735 -36.78 18.92 26.30
N THR A 736 -37.90 19.63 26.20
CA THR A 736 -39.10 19.26 26.93
C THR A 736 -39.52 17.88 26.44
N GLU A 737 -39.28 16.87 27.27
CA GLU A 737 -39.83 15.53 27.09
C GLU A 737 -41.33 15.65 26.81
N PRO A 738 -41.85 15.10 25.70
CA PRO A 738 -43.28 14.90 25.59
C PRO A 738 -43.65 13.78 26.57
N GLU A 739 -44.49 14.09 27.56
CA GLU A 739 -45.12 13.08 28.41
C GLU A 739 -45.80 12.04 27.52
N HIS A 740 -45.34 10.79 27.63
CA HIS A 740 -46.01 9.61 27.09
C HIS A 740 -47.37 9.44 27.80
N GLU A 741 -48.44 9.99 27.23
CA GLU A 741 -49.79 9.46 27.44
C GLU A 741 -50.11 8.45 26.34
N GLU A 742 -50.29 7.18 26.73
CA GLU A 742 -50.79 6.13 25.85
C GLU A 742 -52.20 6.50 25.33
N PRO A 743 -52.46 6.54 24.00
CA PRO A 743 -53.81 6.61 23.51
C PRO A 743 -54.40 5.21 23.33
N GLU A 744 -55.56 4.99 23.96
CA GLU A 744 -56.42 3.84 23.75
C GLU A 744 -56.78 3.65 22.27
N THR A 745 -56.76 2.39 21.84
CA THR A 745 -57.15 1.95 20.50
C THR A 745 -58.64 2.19 20.25
N THR A 746 -58.96 3.06 19.29
CA THR A 746 -60.26 3.02 18.60
C THR A 746 -60.06 3.17 17.10
N ASP A 747 -60.54 2.15 16.39
CA ASP A 747 -60.49 1.94 14.95
C ASP A 747 -61.61 2.75 14.25
N PRO A 748 -61.32 3.49 13.16
CA PRO A 748 -62.34 3.87 12.20
C PRO A 748 -62.09 3.30 10.79
N GLU A 749 -63.16 2.72 10.23
CA GLU A 749 -63.33 2.23 8.86
C GLU A 749 -62.92 3.22 7.73
N PRO A 750 -62.63 2.74 6.50
CA PRO A 750 -62.03 3.54 5.44
C PRO A 750 -63.06 4.33 4.63
N GLU A 751 -62.72 5.58 4.27
CA GLU A 751 -63.34 6.32 3.17
C GLU A 751 -62.36 6.52 2.00
N ASP A 752 -62.82 6.14 0.81
CA ASP A 752 -62.18 6.24 -0.51
C ASP A 752 -61.89 7.71 -0.93
N PRO A 753 -60.66 8.06 -1.37
CA PRO A 753 -60.42 9.31 -2.07
C PRO A 753 -60.50 9.14 -3.59
N LYS A 754 -61.25 10.05 -4.22
CA LYS A 754 -61.45 10.17 -5.66
C LYS A 754 -60.20 10.62 -6.40
N GLN A 755 -60.00 9.97 -7.54
CA GLN A 755 -59.05 10.27 -8.60
C GLN A 755 -59.33 11.65 -9.25
N THR A 756 -58.30 12.49 -9.36
CA THR A 756 -58.28 13.66 -10.24
C THR A 756 -57.01 13.62 -11.09
N ASP A 757 -57.22 13.59 -12.39
CA ASP A 757 -56.25 13.48 -13.48
C ASP A 757 -55.72 14.89 -13.85
N PRO A 758 -54.40 15.10 -14.07
CA PRO A 758 -53.92 16.28 -14.78
C PRO A 758 -53.62 15.95 -16.26
N GLU A 759 -54.13 16.82 -17.12
CA GLU A 759 -53.99 16.84 -18.59
C GLU A 759 -52.55 17.29 -18.99
N PRO A 760 -51.97 16.80 -20.11
CA PRO A 760 -50.60 17.13 -20.49
C PRO A 760 -50.52 18.43 -21.32
N GLU A 761 -49.57 19.31 -21.01
CA GLU A 761 -49.15 20.41 -21.88
C GLU A 761 -47.99 19.96 -22.79
N GLU A 762 -48.10 20.25 -24.09
CA GLU A 762 -47.07 19.97 -25.12
C GLU A 762 -45.87 20.93 -25.00
N PRO A 763 -44.62 20.48 -25.19
CA PRO A 763 -43.48 21.38 -25.30
C PRO A 763 -43.31 21.91 -26.73
N GLU A 764 -43.15 23.23 -26.86
CA GLU A 764 -42.74 23.91 -28.10
C GLU A 764 -41.28 23.59 -28.45
N THR A 765 -41.06 23.23 -29.72
CA THR A 765 -39.73 23.03 -30.32
C THR A 765 -39.14 24.35 -30.81
N THR A 766 -37.94 24.72 -30.36
CA THR A 766 -37.08 25.70 -31.03
C THR A 766 -35.73 25.07 -31.35
N ASP A 767 -35.43 25.01 -32.64
CA ASP A 767 -34.25 24.43 -33.27
C ASP A 767 -33.17 25.52 -33.44
N PRO A 768 -31.91 25.34 -32.99
CA PRO A 768 -30.80 26.18 -33.40
C PRO A 768 -30.00 25.53 -34.54
N GLU A 769 -29.87 26.29 -35.62
CA GLU A 769 -29.08 26.03 -36.83
C GLU A 769 -27.57 25.88 -36.49
N PRO A 770 -26.81 24.99 -37.16
CA PRO A 770 -25.38 24.78 -36.86
C PRO A 770 -24.49 25.80 -37.59
N GLU A 771 -23.59 26.45 -36.86
CA GLU A 771 -22.44 27.17 -37.43
C GLU A 771 -21.26 26.21 -37.66
N ASP A 772 -20.70 26.27 -38.87
CA ASP A 772 -19.59 25.47 -39.39
C ASP A 772 -18.24 26.12 -39.01
N PRO A 773 -17.32 25.43 -38.31
CA PRO A 773 -15.97 25.95 -38.12
C PRO A 773 -15.03 25.51 -39.24
N GLU A 774 -14.49 26.50 -39.95
CA GLU A 774 -13.46 26.35 -41.00
C GLU A 774 -12.25 25.53 -40.51
N GLN A 775 -11.94 24.46 -41.25
CA GLN A 775 -10.70 23.69 -41.16
C GLN A 775 -9.54 24.50 -41.79
N THR A 776 -8.50 24.80 -41.01
CA THR A 776 -7.19 25.22 -41.54
C THR A 776 -6.13 24.18 -41.19
N ASP A 777 -5.68 23.43 -42.18
CA ASP A 777 -4.50 22.56 -42.13
C ASP A 777 -3.21 23.40 -42.06
N PRO A 778 -2.23 23.05 -41.21
CA PRO A 778 -0.84 23.44 -41.40
C PRO A 778 -0.06 22.35 -42.17
N GLU A 779 0.59 22.77 -43.25
CA GLU A 779 1.52 22.01 -44.10
C GLU A 779 2.85 21.74 -43.34
N PRO A 780 3.57 20.63 -43.59
CA PRO A 780 4.74 20.25 -42.80
C PRO A 780 6.02 20.97 -43.27
N GLU A 781 6.77 21.58 -42.34
CA GLU A 781 8.15 22.01 -42.60
C GLU A 781 9.15 20.91 -42.21
N GLU A 782 10.00 20.52 -43.16
CA GLU A 782 11.16 19.66 -42.94
C GLU A 782 12.26 20.40 -42.16
N PRO A 783 12.95 19.77 -41.18
CA PRO A 783 14.12 20.38 -40.57
C PRO A 783 15.42 19.98 -41.30
N GLU A 784 16.19 21.01 -41.69
CA GLU A 784 17.58 20.88 -42.12
C GLU A 784 18.50 20.39 -41.00
N SER A 785 19.50 19.61 -41.41
CA SER A 785 20.61 19.09 -40.61
C SER A 785 21.61 20.16 -40.16
N THR A 786 22.01 20.15 -38.88
CA THR A 786 23.30 20.71 -38.43
C THR A 786 23.95 19.84 -37.37
N GLU A 787 25.21 19.48 -37.60
CA GLU A 787 26.10 18.74 -36.70
C GLU A 787 26.63 19.60 -35.52
N SER A 788 26.78 18.90 -34.37
CA SER A 788 27.78 19.01 -33.29
C SER A 788 28.00 20.34 -32.54
N ASP A 789 27.76 20.32 -31.22
CA ASP A 789 28.88 20.37 -30.27
C ASP A 789 28.49 19.69 -28.93
N SER A 790 29.39 18.87 -28.40
CA SER A 790 29.19 18.04 -27.21
C SER A 790 29.56 18.80 -25.94
N SER A 791 28.60 18.97 -25.02
CA SER A 791 28.87 19.14 -23.59
C SER A 791 27.98 18.17 -22.81
N GLU A 792 28.60 17.17 -22.19
CA GLU A 792 27.96 16.25 -21.25
C GLU A 792 27.41 17.04 -20.06
N GLU A 793 26.09 17.25 -20.02
CA GLU A 793 25.38 17.44 -18.74
C GLU A 793 24.99 16.06 -18.21
N LEU A 794 25.31 15.81 -16.94
CA LEU A 794 24.99 14.57 -16.25
C LEU A 794 23.47 14.42 -16.09
N PRO A 795 22.93 13.18 -16.09
CA PRO A 795 21.52 12.94 -15.80
C PRO A 795 21.15 13.45 -14.39
N ALA A 796 19.92 13.95 -14.24
CA ALA A 796 19.39 14.59 -13.02
C ALA A 796 19.55 13.74 -11.74
N THR A 797 19.69 12.42 -11.87
CA THR A 797 19.97 11.48 -10.77
C THR A 797 21.36 11.66 -10.15
N ALA A 798 22.38 12.03 -10.94
CA ALA A 798 23.73 12.27 -10.45
C ALA A 798 23.82 13.57 -9.61
N THR A 799 23.00 14.57 -9.94
CA THR A 799 22.92 15.84 -9.20
C THR A 799 22.31 15.65 -7.81
N ASN A 800 21.33 14.75 -7.67
CA ASN A 800 20.71 14.43 -6.38
C ASN A 800 21.66 13.69 -5.41
N HIS A 801 22.43 12.71 -5.89
CA HIS A 801 23.42 12.03 -5.04
C HIS A 801 24.56 12.96 -4.61
N PHE A 802 25.00 13.88 -5.49
CA PHE A 802 26.01 14.88 -5.16
C PHE A 802 25.52 15.88 -4.09
N ASN A 803 24.26 16.29 -4.17
CA ASN A 803 23.63 17.16 -3.16
C ASN A 803 23.48 16.46 -1.81
N MET A 804 23.06 15.19 -1.79
CA MET A 804 22.98 14.38 -0.55
C MET A 804 24.36 14.16 0.09
N MET A 805 25.40 13.97 -0.72
CA MET A 805 26.78 13.83 -0.24
C MET A 805 27.30 15.15 0.38
N LEU A 806 26.94 16.30 -0.21
CA LEU A 806 27.25 17.63 0.34
C LEU A 806 26.50 17.92 1.65
N ILE A 807 25.25 17.49 1.77
CA ILE A 807 24.44 17.61 2.99
C ILE A 807 25.03 16.75 4.12
N GLY A 808 25.40 15.49 3.84
CA GLY A 808 26.08 14.63 4.80
C GLY A 808 27.41 15.23 5.29
N LEU A 809 28.16 15.86 4.39
CA LEU A 809 29.40 16.56 4.74
C LEU A 809 29.13 17.79 5.63
N ALA A 810 28.05 18.54 5.41
CA ALA A 810 27.67 19.67 6.24
C ALA A 810 27.32 19.24 7.68
N PHE A 811 26.54 18.16 7.85
CA PHE A 811 26.23 17.59 9.17
C PHE A 811 27.48 17.10 9.91
N LEU A 812 28.41 16.47 9.20
CA LEU A 812 29.70 16.05 9.77
C LEU A 812 30.52 17.25 10.27
N ILE A 813 30.54 18.36 9.53
CA ILE A 813 31.25 19.59 9.92
C ILE A 813 30.61 20.22 11.16
N VAL A 814 29.27 20.28 11.21
CA VAL A 814 28.53 20.82 12.37
C VAL A 814 28.74 19.95 13.62
N GLY A 815 28.73 18.61 13.48
CA GLY A 815 29.04 17.68 14.56
C GLY A 815 30.48 17.82 15.07
N LEU A 816 31.46 17.98 14.17
CA LEU A 816 32.86 18.20 14.55
C LEU A 816 33.04 19.52 15.31
N PHE A 817 32.37 20.58 14.85
CA PHE A 817 32.43 21.90 15.50
C PHE A 817 31.79 21.87 16.89
N SER A 818 30.65 21.20 17.03
CA SER A 818 29.96 20.99 18.31
C SER A 818 30.83 20.20 19.29
N THR A 819 31.51 19.15 18.82
CA THR A 819 32.45 18.35 19.63
C THR A 819 33.64 19.19 20.12
N ILE A 820 34.16 20.09 19.28
CA ILE A 820 35.26 21.00 19.65
C ILE A 820 34.79 22.05 20.68
N VAL A 821 33.58 22.57 20.55
CA VAL A 821 32.98 23.53 21.50
C VAL A 821 32.72 22.86 22.85
N ILE A 822 32.20 21.64 22.85
CA ILE A 822 31.95 20.84 24.06
C ILE A 822 33.27 20.51 24.77
N ARG A 823 34.31 20.08 24.03
CA ARG A 823 35.67 19.86 24.57
C ARG A 823 36.30 21.12 25.15
N LYS A 824 36.05 22.29 24.56
CA LYS A 824 36.55 23.58 25.09
C LYS A 824 35.81 24.05 26.34
N LYS A 825 34.52 23.70 26.50
CA LYS A 825 33.75 23.99 27.72
C LYS A 825 34.13 23.07 28.88
N THR A 826 34.39 21.78 28.63
CA THR A 826 34.81 20.81 29.66
C THR A 826 36.26 20.99 30.15
N GLN A 827 37.12 21.69 29.42
CA GLN A 827 38.47 22.06 29.89
C GLN A 827 38.53 23.35 30.72
N LYS A 828 37.40 24.02 30.95
CA LYS A 828 37.31 25.25 31.75
C LYS A 828 36.47 25.13 33.02
N SER A 829 36.00 23.93 33.38
CA SER A 829 35.39 23.63 34.69
C SER A 829 36.40 22.99 35.64
#